data_AF-A0A927TA28-F1
#
_entry.id   AF-A0A927TA28-F1
#
_cell.length_a   1.000
_cell.length_b   1.000
_cell.length_c   1.000
_cell.angle_alpha   90.00
_cell.angle_beta   90.00
_cell.angle_gamma   90.00
#
_symmetry.space_group_name_H-M   'P 1'
#
loop_
_entity.id
_entity.type
_entity.pdbx_description
1 polymer ?
#
loop_
_entity_poly.entity_id
_entity_poly.type
_entity_poly.pdbx_seq_one_letter_code
_entity_poly.pdbx_strand_id
1 'polypeptide(L)'
;MTMQIGKVNLDLTHYPGEDLYCDGEVENKLLHIARDFSTIEYPKIIEQEKSWEVLYHFSSLRENIVEWVPLQKTDKVLEVGSGCGAITGVLSRKAGSVTCIDLSQQRSKINAYRNMEQDNIDIKVGNFEDIEPDLPDDYDYIMLIGVFEYGQAYIHSATPFDTFLQILKKHLKPEGRIIIAIENRLGLKYWAGCREDHLGTYFSGLEGYPEGGVVRTFSKNGLEEILKRSWEGDYSFYYPYPDYKFMTTLYSDEYLPKVGELSNNMRNFDRDRMVLFDEKQVFDSLTRDNMFPDFSNSFLVVLGPKLQTIYARYSNDREPEFQIRTDILQVEEERRIVRKSPLTDAAVNHVEQIDTAYQKLRERYQGGELKINRCRLVKVNDQAMEDLTEEEYSEGMETSHLRPYVELEYLKGISLAELMDDKLKKEDLEGFMSLFRHYVEILDYHSEMPVADFDLIFSNIILTGKDYSKPFHPLTNATWTLIDYEWTFGKVVPIRELAFRAAYCYMLEDSKRKALNLDLIQEELGISEKEADEFREQEKGFQRYVTGNRKSMTEMRDLIGFDRINPVDYMQKMATLEHKSWVQIYENRGEGFSEETAYWATDVMEDGDNRNLLIRVDKDVLTLRLDPALSGCMVVLRGVRFNDQEVTLGKDSAVTTNGIQIGAENAYIFTTKDPNITIDIDGIRRAGFQEEEIDLLEVEWEISLLGDTMMEILAEQYKPKRRFWR
;
A
#
# COMPACT_ATOMS: atom_id res chain seq x y z
N MET A 1 -31.55 6.61 -28.11
CA MET A 1 -32.21 7.72 -27.35
C MET A 1 -31.08 8.53 -26.74
N THR A 2 -31.04 9.85 -26.90
CA THR A 2 -29.92 10.67 -26.39
C THR A 2 -30.36 11.50 -25.19
N MET A 3 -29.49 11.63 -24.20
CA MET A 3 -29.65 12.47 -23.00
C MET A 3 -28.43 13.41 -22.91
N GLN A 4 -28.59 14.59 -22.32
CA GLN A 4 -27.50 15.53 -22.11
C GLN A 4 -27.45 15.96 -20.64
N ILE A 5 -26.25 15.96 -20.04
CA ILE A 5 -25.99 16.44 -18.69
C ILE A 5 -24.88 17.50 -18.79
N GLY A 6 -25.24 18.77 -18.52
CA GLY A 6 -24.36 19.89 -18.84
C GLY A 6 -24.05 19.92 -20.34
N LYS A 7 -22.77 19.86 -20.70
CA LYS A 7 -22.29 19.79 -22.08
C LYS A 7 -21.94 18.36 -22.55
N VAL A 8 -22.00 17.37 -21.65
CA VAL A 8 -21.70 15.97 -21.95
C VAL A 8 -22.91 15.28 -22.54
N ASN A 9 -22.70 14.57 -23.66
CA ASN A 9 -23.73 13.79 -24.33
C ASN A 9 -23.72 12.34 -23.85
N LEU A 10 -24.91 11.76 -23.64
CA LEU A 10 -25.10 10.34 -23.34
C LEU A 10 -25.99 9.71 -24.41
N ASP A 11 -25.44 8.77 -25.15
CA ASP A 11 -26.14 7.98 -26.14
C ASP A 11 -26.59 6.63 -25.55
N LEU A 12 -27.91 6.48 -25.39
CA LEU A 12 -28.56 5.27 -24.87
C LEU A 12 -29.15 4.40 -25.98
N THR A 13 -28.69 4.55 -27.22
CA THR A 13 -29.23 3.79 -28.37
C THR A 13 -29.05 2.28 -28.22
N HIS A 14 -27.96 1.84 -27.60
CA HIS A 14 -27.65 0.42 -27.32
C HIS A 14 -27.85 0.03 -25.84
N TYR A 15 -28.52 0.87 -25.06
CA TYR A 15 -28.80 0.56 -23.66
C TYR A 15 -30.05 -0.33 -23.55
N PRO A 16 -29.97 -1.53 -22.94
CA PRO A 16 -31.10 -2.47 -22.90
C PRO A 16 -32.23 -2.04 -21.95
N GLY A 17 -32.04 -0.97 -21.17
CA GLY A 17 -33.01 -0.49 -20.19
C GLY A 17 -32.72 -0.93 -18.75
N GLU A 18 -31.68 -1.75 -18.56
CA GLU A 18 -31.14 -2.15 -17.25
C GLU A 18 -29.62 -2.03 -17.25
N ASP A 19 -29.04 -1.74 -16.08
CA ASP A 19 -27.59 -1.64 -15.94
C ASP A 19 -26.96 -3.03 -15.98
N LEU A 20 -26.10 -3.28 -16.98
CA LEU A 20 -25.40 -4.56 -17.14
C LEU A 20 -24.25 -4.74 -16.13
N TYR A 21 -23.96 -3.69 -15.34
CA TYR A 21 -23.01 -3.69 -14.22
C TYR A 21 -23.50 -2.72 -13.13
N CYS A 22 -23.44 -3.10 -11.85
CA CYS A 22 -23.87 -2.25 -10.73
C CYS A 22 -23.17 -2.67 -9.41
N ASP A 23 -22.53 -1.72 -8.71
CA ASP A 23 -21.95 -1.94 -7.36
C ASP A 23 -22.97 -1.80 -6.21
N GLY A 24 -24.25 -1.57 -6.53
CA GLY A 24 -25.35 -1.49 -5.56
C GLY A 24 -25.61 -0.07 -5.05
N GLU A 25 -26.12 0.06 -3.83
CA GLU A 25 -26.60 1.34 -3.27
C GLU A 25 -25.51 2.43 -3.19
N VAL A 26 -24.23 2.03 -3.20
CA VAL A 26 -23.09 2.96 -3.18
C VAL A 26 -23.12 3.92 -4.38
N GLU A 27 -23.59 3.49 -5.54
CA GLU A 27 -23.62 4.33 -6.74
C GLU A 27 -24.59 5.53 -6.60
N ASN A 28 -25.62 5.42 -5.76
CA ASN A 28 -26.49 6.56 -5.45
C ASN A 28 -25.73 7.65 -4.66
N LYS A 29 -24.86 7.24 -3.74
CA LYS A 29 -23.99 8.14 -2.99
C LYS A 29 -22.94 8.78 -3.90
N LEU A 30 -22.32 8.00 -4.77
CA LEU A 30 -21.36 8.52 -5.75
C LEU A 30 -22.04 9.54 -6.70
N LEU A 31 -23.26 9.26 -7.15
CA LEU A 31 -24.04 10.21 -7.96
C LEU A 31 -24.36 11.50 -7.21
N HIS A 32 -24.74 11.41 -5.94
CA HIS A 32 -24.96 12.59 -5.10
C HIS A 32 -23.67 13.44 -5.00
N ILE A 33 -22.52 12.80 -4.73
CA ILE A 33 -21.23 13.50 -4.65
C ILE A 33 -20.89 14.19 -5.98
N ALA A 34 -21.00 13.48 -7.11
CA ALA A 34 -20.63 14.03 -8.42
C ALA A 34 -21.55 15.16 -8.89
N ARG A 35 -22.84 15.11 -8.53
CA ARG A 35 -23.84 16.11 -8.94
C ARG A 35 -23.80 17.37 -8.08
N ASP A 36 -23.62 17.21 -6.77
CA ASP A 36 -23.92 18.27 -5.80
C ASP A 36 -22.64 18.95 -5.24
N PHE A 37 -21.45 18.39 -5.50
CA PHE A 37 -20.17 18.93 -5.02
C PHE A 37 -19.17 19.15 -6.16
N SER A 38 -18.36 20.19 -6.00
CA SER A 38 -17.28 20.51 -6.94
C SER A 38 -16.03 19.64 -6.71
N THR A 39 -15.20 19.47 -7.74
CA THR A 39 -13.99 18.62 -7.67
C THR A 39 -12.99 19.06 -6.61
N ILE A 40 -12.94 20.35 -6.27
CA ILE A 40 -12.08 20.89 -5.21
C ILE A 40 -12.51 20.44 -3.80
N GLU A 41 -13.75 19.98 -3.64
CA GLU A 41 -14.30 19.48 -2.37
C GLU A 41 -14.02 17.98 -2.16
N TYR A 42 -13.72 17.23 -3.23
CA TYR A 42 -13.53 15.78 -3.19
C TYR A 42 -12.48 15.31 -2.18
N PRO A 43 -11.28 15.94 -2.04
CA PRO A 43 -10.31 15.52 -1.04
C PRO A 43 -10.89 15.52 0.39
N LYS A 44 -11.66 16.54 0.74
CA LYS A 44 -12.32 16.65 2.05
C LYS A 44 -13.41 15.60 2.22
N ILE A 45 -14.21 15.36 1.18
CA ILE A 45 -15.26 14.33 1.20
C ILE A 45 -14.64 12.94 1.38
N ILE A 46 -13.55 12.63 0.67
CA ILE A 46 -12.81 11.37 0.80
C ILE A 46 -12.38 11.13 2.26
N GLU A 47 -11.78 12.13 2.91
CA GLU A 47 -11.34 12.03 4.30
C GLU A 47 -12.51 11.90 5.31
N GLN A 48 -13.66 12.50 5.00
CA GLN A 48 -14.86 12.42 5.84
C GLN A 48 -15.57 11.07 5.72
N GLU A 49 -15.70 10.58 4.49
CA GLU A 49 -16.43 9.35 4.17
C GLU A 49 -15.67 8.10 4.57
N LYS A 50 -14.32 8.14 4.54
CA LYS A 50 -13.46 7.02 4.96
C LYS A 50 -13.86 5.70 4.29
N SER A 51 -14.22 5.78 3.02
CA SER A 51 -14.75 4.66 2.24
C SER A 51 -13.86 4.40 1.04
N TRP A 52 -13.63 3.11 0.78
CA TRP A 52 -12.88 2.64 -0.38
C TRP A 52 -13.47 3.18 -1.68
N GLU A 53 -14.77 3.07 -1.84
CA GLU A 53 -15.51 3.40 -3.06
C GLU A 53 -15.40 4.89 -3.37
N VAL A 54 -15.55 5.75 -2.37
CA VAL A 54 -15.39 7.20 -2.53
C VAL A 54 -13.93 7.55 -2.88
N LEU A 55 -12.95 6.94 -2.19
CA LEU A 55 -11.53 7.14 -2.50
C LEU A 55 -11.19 6.68 -3.93
N TYR A 56 -11.65 5.49 -4.33
CA TYR A 56 -11.37 4.88 -5.62
C TYR A 56 -11.94 5.68 -6.78
N HIS A 57 -13.17 6.19 -6.67
CA HIS A 57 -13.80 6.90 -7.76
C HIS A 57 -13.41 8.39 -7.85
N PHE A 58 -13.15 9.05 -6.73
CA PHE A 58 -12.97 10.52 -6.70
C PHE A 58 -11.53 11.00 -6.44
N SER A 59 -10.59 10.12 -6.10
CA SER A 59 -9.20 10.53 -5.91
C SER A 59 -8.56 10.97 -7.23
N SER A 60 -7.95 12.16 -7.23
CA SER A 60 -7.17 12.68 -8.36
C SER A 60 -5.95 11.81 -8.71
N LEU A 61 -5.46 10.98 -7.77
CA LEU A 61 -4.38 10.03 -8.03
C LEU A 61 -4.73 9.00 -9.12
N ARG A 62 -6.02 8.76 -9.37
CA ARG A 62 -6.49 7.90 -10.47
C ARG A 62 -6.06 8.44 -11.84
N GLU A 63 -5.98 9.76 -11.98
CA GLU A 63 -5.65 10.43 -13.24
C GLU A 63 -4.20 10.16 -13.66
N ASN A 64 -3.31 9.91 -12.70
CA ASN A 64 -1.87 9.72 -12.93
C ASN A 64 -1.56 8.62 -13.95
N ILE A 65 -2.40 7.58 -14.04
CA ILE A 65 -2.16 6.43 -14.93
C ILE A 65 -2.16 6.82 -16.42
N VAL A 66 -2.86 7.89 -16.80
CA VAL A 66 -2.92 8.42 -18.17
C VAL A 66 -2.39 9.86 -18.31
N GLU A 67 -2.17 10.59 -17.21
CA GLU A 67 -1.74 11.98 -17.26
C GLU A 67 -0.36 12.15 -17.93
N TRP A 68 0.55 11.19 -17.83
CA TRP A 68 1.87 11.24 -18.47
C TRP A 68 1.85 10.97 -19.99
N VAL A 69 0.75 10.38 -20.52
CA VAL A 69 0.62 10.03 -21.94
C VAL A 69 0.60 11.33 -22.76
N PRO A 70 1.42 11.49 -23.81
CA PRO A 70 1.56 12.78 -24.50
C PRO A 70 0.41 13.07 -25.49
N LEU A 71 -0.82 13.09 -24.99
CA LEU A 71 -2.03 13.47 -25.74
C LEU A 71 -2.01 14.96 -26.12
N GLN A 72 -2.60 15.27 -27.28
CA GLN A 72 -2.71 16.60 -27.87
C GLN A 72 -4.16 16.96 -28.20
N LYS A 73 -4.45 18.25 -28.35
CA LYS A 73 -5.80 18.76 -28.69
C LYS A 73 -6.31 18.36 -30.08
N THR A 74 -5.45 17.77 -30.90
CA THR A 74 -5.81 17.16 -32.18
C THR A 74 -6.24 15.70 -32.07
N ASP A 75 -5.98 15.05 -30.92
CA ASP A 75 -6.18 13.62 -30.76
C ASP A 75 -7.65 13.26 -30.47
N LYS A 76 -8.06 12.12 -31.04
CA LYS A 76 -9.30 11.43 -30.72
C LYS A 76 -9.02 10.25 -29.80
N VAL A 77 -9.70 10.20 -28.66
CA VAL A 77 -9.54 9.15 -27.65
C VAL A 77 -10.81 8.33 -27.52
N LEU A 78 -10.68 7.00 -27.52
CA LEU A 78 -11.72 6.05 -27.11
C LEU A 78 -11.39 5.53 -25.72
N GLU A 79 -12.30 5.68 -24.76
CA GLU A 79 -12.19 5.13 -23.41
C GLU A 79 -13.24 4.01 -23.23
N VAL A 80 -12.80 2.76 -23.20
CA VAL A 80 -13.69 1.61 -22.98
C VAL A 80 -13.72 1.29 -21.49
N GLY A 81 -14.91 1.19 -20.90
CA GLY A 81 -15.07 0.98 -19.46
C GLY A 81 -14.85 2.26 -18.65
N SER A 82 -15.40 3.39 -19.11
CA SER A 82 -15.17 4.71 -18.49
C SER A 82 -15.68 4.84 -17.04
N GLY A 83 -16.58 3.97 -16.61
CA GLY A 83 -17.13 3.90 -15.26
C GLY A 83 -17.68 5.26 -14.80
N CYS A 84 -17.30 5.65 -13.58
CA CYS A 84 -17.69 6.95 -12.99
C CYS A 84 -16.84 8.14 -13.47
N GLY A 85 -16.05 7.98 -14.53
CA GLY A 85 -15.25 9.06 -15.12
C GLY A 85 -13.98 9.41 -14.36
N ALA A 86 -13.33 8.42 -13.72
CA ALA A 86 -12.14 8.62 -12.89
C ALA A 86 -10.96 9.23 -13.68
N ILE A 87 -10.82 8.87 -14.95
CA ILE A 87 -9.77 9.38 -15.84
C ILE A 87 -10.32 10.21 -17.01
N THR A 88 -11.63 10.11 -17.32
CA THR A 88 -12.26 10.84 -18.43
C THR A 88 -11.97 12.34 -18.39
N GLY A 89 -11.98 12.96 -17.21
CA GLY A 89 -11.70 14.38 -17.06
C GLY A 89 -10.29 14.79 -17.52
N VAL A 90 -9.26 13.99 -17.20
CA VAL A 90 -7.89 14.27 -17.66
C VAL A 90 -7.72 13.99 -19.15
N LEU A 91 -8.39 12.98 -19.69
CA LEU A 91 -8.41 12.70 -21.13
C LEU A 91 -9.03 13.88 -21.89
N SER A 92 -10.19 14.37 -21.45
CA SER A 92 -10.91 15.51 -22.06
C SER A 92 -10.10 16.80 -22.01
N ARG A 93 -9.40 17.07 -20.90
CA ARG A 93 -8.52 18.24 -20.77
C ARG A 93 -7.35 18.22 -21.74
N LYS A 94 -6.89 17.05 -22.21
CA LYS A 94 -5.72 16.94 -23.08
C LYS A 94 -6.06 16.69 -24.54
N ALA A 95 -7.07 15.86 -24.81
CA ALA A 95 -7.48 15.46 -26.15
C ALA A 95 -8.44 16.47 -26.81
N GLY A 96 -8.61 16.35 -28.13
CA GLY A 96 -9.61 17.08 -28.90
C GLY A 96 -11.03 16.55 -28.69
N SER A 97 -11.17 15.22 -28.61
CA SER A 97 -12.45 14.57 -28.31
C SER A 97 -12.26 13.24 -27.57
N VAL A 98 -13.18 12.91 -26.68
CA VAL A 98 -13.22 11.66 -25.92
C VAL A 98 -14.56 10.96 -26.14
N THR A 99 -14.53 9.76 -26.71
CA THR A 99 -15.67 8.86 -26.76
C THR A 99 -15.52 7.86 -25.61
N CYS A 100 -16.49 7.80 -24.71
CA CYS A 100 -16.52 6.86 -23.60
C CYS A 100 -17.53 5.74 -23.87
N ILE A 101 -17.25 4.53 -23.42
CA ILE A 101 -18.18 3.40 -23.42
C ILE A 101 -18.33 2.88 -22.00
N ASP A 102 -19.56 2.66 -21.54
CA ASP A 102 -19.83 1.98 -20.27
C ASP A 102 -21.14 1.16 -20.29
N LEU A 103 -21.15 0.08 -19.52
CA LEU A 103 -22.27 -0.85 -19.39
C LEU A 103 -23.41 -0.32 -18.51
N SER A 104 -23.12 0.68 -17.66
CA SER A 104 -24.04 1.21 -16.64
C SER A 104 -24.46 2.64 -16.98
N GLN A 105 -25.77 2.86 -17.06
CA GLN A 105 -26.33 4.20 -17.18
C GLN A 105 -26.07 5.01 -15.91
N GLN A 106 -26.14 4.40 -14.73
CA GLN A 106 -25.90 5.10 -13.46
C GLN A 106 -24.45 5.61 -13.38
N ARG A 107 -23.46 4.77 -13.68
CA ARG A 107 -22.05 5.18 -13.72
C ARG A 107 -21.78 6.23 -14.79
N SER A 108 -22.41 6.07 -15.97
CA SER A 108 -22.34 7.07 -17.04
C SER A 108 -22.92 8.43 -16.61
N LYS A 109 -24.00 8.46 -15.83
CA LYS A 109 -24.54 9.70 -15.23
C LYS A 109 -23.54 10.32 -14.25
N ILE A 110 -22.90 9.52 -13.40
CA ILE A 110 -21.85 9.99 -12.47
C ILE A 110 -20.70 10.64 -13.26
N ASN A 111 -20.20 9.97 -14.31
CA ASN A 111 -19.18 10.50 -15.21
C ASN A 111 -19.61 11.85 -15.82
N ALA A 112 -20.82 11.89 -16.37
CA ALA A 112 -21.34 13.09 -17.01
C ALA A 112 -21.53 14.27 -16.05
N TYR A 113 -22.02 14.04 -14.82
CA TYR A 113 -22.11 15.12 -13.81
C TYR A 113 -20.72 15.61 -13.37
N ARG A 114 -19.78 14.68 -13.12
CA ARG A 114 -18.40 15.04 -12.77
C ARG A 114 -17.73 15.91 -13.84
N ASN A 115 -17.99 15.61 -15.11
CA ASN A 115 -17.36 16.26 -16.25
C ASN A 115 -18.30 17.20 -17.02
N MET A 116 -19.39 17.67 -16.38
CA MET A 116 -20.51 18.36 -17.05
C MET A 116 -20.13 19.66 -17.78
N GLU A 117 -18.98 20.25 -17.48
CA GLU A 117 -18.47 21.46 -18.13
C GLU A 117 -17.67 21.20 -19.41
N GLN A 118 -17.30 19.95 -19.67
CA GLN A 118 -16.54 19.54 -20.86
C GLN A 118 -17.48 19.30 -22.04
N ASP A 119 -17.22 19.96 -23.17
CA ASP A 119 -18.03 19.87 -24.39
C ASP A 119 -17.51 18.87 -25.42
N ASN A 120 -16.40 18.21 -25.12
CA ASN A 120 -15.73 17.25 -26.01
C ASN A 120 -15.85 15.79 -25.56
N ILE A 121 -16.85 15.47 -24.73
CA ILE A 121 -17.11 14.12 -24.22
C ILE A 121 -18.44 13.59 -24.78
N ASP A 122 -18.40 12.40 -25.37
CA ASP A 122 -19.58 11.62 -25.77
C ASP A 122 -19.56 10.25 -25.08
N ILE A 123 -20.58 9.93 -24.28
CA ILE A 123 -20.68 8.66 -23.54
C ILE A 123 -21.72 7.76 -24.21
N LYS A 124 -21.29 6.60 -24.70
CA LYS A 124 -22.15 5.57 -25.27
C LYS A 124 -22.44 4.50 -24.21
N VAL A 125 -23.71 4.28 -23.91
CA VAL A 125 -24.14 3.35 -22.85
C VAL A 125 -24.68 2.07 -23.46
N GLY A 126 -24.06 0.94 -23.13
CA GLY A 126 -24.39 -0.37 -23.69
C GLY A 126 -23.19 -1.33 -23.70
N ASN A 127 -23.40 -2.55 -24.20
CA ASN A 127 -22.31 -3.49 -24.39
C ASN A 127 -21.38 -3.01 -25.51
N PHE A 128 -20.06 -3.18 -25.32
CA PHE A 128 -19.06 -2.82 -26.31
C PHE A 128 -19.31 -3.47 -27.68
N GLU A 129 -19.70 -4.75 -27.75
CA GLU A 129 -19.96 -5.44 -29.03
C GLU A 129 -21.15 -4.88 -29.79
N ASP A 130 -22.14 -4.33 -29.08
CA ASP A 130 -23.32 -3.69 -29.70
C ASP A 130 -22.99 -2.28 -30.20
N ILE A 131 -22.11 -1.57 -29.50
CA ILE A 131 -21.68 -0.20 -29.81
C ILE A 131 -20.59 -0.16 -30.90
N GLU A 132 -19.66 -1.13 -30.90
CA GLU A 132 -18.49 -1.17 -31.78
C GLU A 132 -18.78 -0.88 -33.26
N PRO A 133 -19.85 -1.44 -33.87
CA PRO A 133 -20.15 -1.20 -35.29
C PRO A 133 -20.42 0.27 -35.65
N ASP A 134 -20.81 1.10 -34.67
CA ASP A 134 -21.07 2.53 -34.84
C ASP A 134 -19.86 3.41 -34.52
N LEU A 135 -18.74 2.82 -34.06
CA LEU A 135 -17.55 3.58 -33.68
C LEU A 135 -16.75 4.03 -34.92
N PRO A 136 -16.20 5.26 -34.91
CA PRO A 136 -15.21 5.71 -35.87
C PRO A 136 -13.99 4.81 -35.95
N ASP A 137 -13.31 4.81 -37.09
CA ASP A 137 -12.09 4.05 -37.35
C ASP A 137 -10.80 4.88 -37.25
N ASP A 138 -10.87 6.05 -36.61
CA ASP A 138 -9.84 7.07 -36.65
C ASP A 138 -9.37 7.58 -35.26
N TYR A 139 -9.35 6.70 -34.26
CA TYR A 139 -8.82 7.06 -32.94
C TYR A 139 -7.29 7.08 -32.91
N ASP A 140 -6.72 8.10 -32.28
CA ASP A 140 -5.27 8.22 -32.03
C ASP A 140 -4.88 7.40 -30.80
N TYR A 141 -5.77 7.33 -29.80
CA TYR A 141 -5.58 6.54 -28.59
C TYR A 141 -6.84 5.77 -28.21
N ILE A 142 -6.65 4.53 -27.78
CA ILE A 142 -7.69 3.69 -27.18
C ILE A 142 -7.23 3.30 -25.77
N MET A 143 -8.05 3.59 -24.76
CA MET A 143 -7.76 3.35 -23.35
C MET A 143 -8.55 2.15 -22.82
N LEU A 144 -7.83 1.17 -22.27
CA LEU A 144 -8.34 -0.01 -21.59
C LEU A 144 -7.79 -0.05 -20.15
N ILE A 145 -8.35 0.77 -19.26
CA ILE A 145 -7.83 0.96 -17.89
C ILE A 145 -8.76 0.26 -16.89
N GLY A 146 -8.34 -0.90 -16.38
CA GLY A 146 -9.18 -1.74 -15.49
C GLY A 146 -10.42 -2.31 -16.18
N VAL A 147 -10.27 -2.72 -17.45
CA VAL A 147 -11.36 -3.28 -18.26
C VAL A 147 -10.93 -4.52 -19.05
N PHE A 148 -9.66 -4.64 -19.45
CA PHE A 148 -9.20 -5.73 -20.32
C PHE A 148 -9.35 -7.10 -19.66
N GLU A 149 -9.19 -7.17 -18.34
CA GLU A 149 -9.37 -8.36 -17.50
C GLU A 149 -10.81 -8.91 -17.53
N TYR A 150 -11.78 -8.07 -17.88
CA TYR A 150 -13.18 -8.44 -18.04
C TYR A 150 -13.53 -8.93 -19.45
N GLY A 151 -12.57 -9.04 -20.38
CA GLY A 151 -12.83 -9.41 -21.77
C GLY A 151 -13.68 -10.68 -21.94
N GLN A 152 -13.52 -11.69 -21.08
CA GLN A 152 -14.35 -12.91 -21.10
C GLN A 152 -15.82 -12.66 -20.73
N ALA A 153 -16.13 -11.60 -19.99
CA ALA A 153 -17.49 -11.28 -19.55
C ALA A 153 -18.34 -10.65 -20.65
N TYR A 154 -17.74 -9.96 -21.63
CA TYR A 154 -18.47 -9.20 -22.65
C TYR A 154 -18.03 -9.43 -24.10
N ILE A 155 -16.93 -10.15 -24.36
CA ILE A 155 -16.53 -10.55 -25.73
C ILE A 155 -16.90 -12.01 -25.96
N HIS A 156 -17.88 -12.26 -26.84
CA HIS A 156 -18.41 -13.60 -27.07
C HIS A 156 -17.58 -14.38 -28.09
N SER A 157 -16.38 -14.82 -27.68
CA SER A 157 -15.43 -15.58 -28.51
C SER A 157 -14.75 -16.70 -27.72
N ALA A 158 -14.21 -17.70 -28.43
CA ALA A 158 -13.36 -18.73 -27.83
C ALA A 158 -12.01 -18.16 -27.33
N THR A 159 -11.57 -17.02 -27.87
CA THR A 159 -10.35 -16.30 -27.48
C THR A 159 -10.69 -14.84 -27.22
N PRO A 160 -11.41 -14.53 -26.12
CA PRO A 160 -12.03 -13.22 -25.92
C PRO A 160 -11.02 -12.07 -25.91
N PHE A 161 -9.87 -12.26 -25.26
CA PHE A 161 -8.81 -11.23 -25.17
C PHE A 161 -8.14 -10.95 -26.52
N ASP A 162 -7.80 -12.00 -27.28
CA ASP A 162 -7.25 -11.88 -28.62
C ASP A 162 -8.24 -11.19 -29.56
N THR A 163 -9.52 -11.60 -29.52
CA THR A 163 -10.60 -11.02 -30.32
C THR A 163 -10.84 -9.55 -29.96
N PHE A 164 -10.79 -9.20 -28.67
CA PHE A 164 -10.97 -7.83 -28.22
C PHE A 164 -9.92 -6.89 -28.82
N LEU A 165 -8.64 -7.27 -28.79
CA LEU A 165 -7.56 -6.47 -29.37
C LEU A 165 -7.68 -6.35 -30.90
N GLN A 166 -8.08 -7.43 -31.58
CA GLN A 166 -8.29 -7.43 -33.03
C GLN A 166 -9.44 -6.51 -33.44
N ILE A 167 -10.51 -6.45 -32.63
CA ILE A 167 -11.62 -5.52 -32.84
C ILE A 167 -11.12 -4.08 -32.68
N LEU A 168 -10.49 -3.75 -31.54
CA LEU A 168 -10.00 -2.39 -31.26
C LEU A 168 -8.97 -1.89 -32.29
N LYS A 169 -8.11 -2.78 -32.82
CA LYS A 169 -7.13 -2.44 -33.87
C LYS A 169 -7.80 -1.85 -35.12
N LYS A 170 -9.03 -2.25 -35.45
CA LYS A 170 -9.77 -1.69 -36.61
C LYS A 170 -10.12 -0.22 -36.42
N HIS A 171 -10.23 0.23 -35.17
CA HIS A 171 -10.62 1.58 -34.81
C HIS A 171 -9.43 2.53 -34.63
N LEU A 172 -8.22 2.01 -34.79
CA LEU A 172 -6.98 2.72 -34.50
C LEU A 172 -6.37 3.30 -35.78
N LYS A 173 -5.99 4.57 -35.75
CA LYS A 173 -5.19 5.19 -36.82
C LYS A 173 -3.83 4.51 -36.98
N PRO A 174 -3.19 4.65 -38.17
CA PRO A 174 -1.75 4.47 -38.28
C PRO A 174 -1.01 5.28 -37.22
N GLU A 175 0.00 4.70 -36.58
CA GLU A 175 0.74 5.28 -35.45
C GLU A 175 -0.08 5.52 -34.16
N GLY A 176 -1.37 5.17 -34.14
CA GLY A 176 -2.19 5.20 -32.95
C GLY A 176 -1.75 4.19 -31.90
N ARG A 177 -2.21 4.36 -30.66
CA ARG A 177 -1.83 3.50 -29.53
C ARG A 177 -3.03 2.93 -28.79
N ILE A 178 -2.92 1.68 -28.36
CA ILE A 178 -3.82 1.09 -27.36
C ILE A 178 -3.05 1.07 -26.03
N ILE A 179 -3.64 1.63 -24.98
CA ILE A 179 -3.05 1.66 -23.63
C ILE A 179 -3.88 0.77 -22.72
N ILE A 180 -3.26 -0.29 -22.23
CA ILE A 180 -3.87 -1.27 -21.32
C ILE A 180 -3.26 -1.08 -19.94
N ALA A 181 -4.06 -0.93 -18.89
CA ALA A 181 -3.56 -0.95 -17.53
C ALA A 181 -4.39 -1.90 -16.67
N ILE A 182 -3.74 -2.92 -16.11
CA ILE A 182 -4.37 -3.99 -15.33
C ILE A 182 -3.44 -4.51 -14.22
N GLU A 183 -4.02 -5.24 -13.29
CA GLU A 183 -3.32 -6.01 -12.26
C GLU A 183 -2.40 -7.05 -12.89
N ASN A 184 -1.22 -7.25 -12.29
CA ASN A 184 -0.38 -8.40 -12.59
C ASN A 184 -0.85 -9.58 -11.74
N ARG A 185 -1.22 -10.69 -12.39
CA ARG A 185 -1.65 -11.92 -11.69
C ARG A 185 -0.64 -12.41 -10.64
N LEU A 186 0.65 -12.13 -10.85
CA LEU A 186 1.76 -12.50 -9.96
C LEU A 186 2.28 -11.35 -9.10
N GLY A 187 1.56 -10.22 -9.04
CA GLY A 187 1.97 -9.04 -8.28
C GLY A 187 2.33 -9.36 -6.83
N LEU A 188 3.43 -8.76 -6.33
CA LEU A 188 3.97 -9.07 -5.01
C LEU A 188 2.94 -8.92 -3.88
N LYS A 189 2.02 -7.97 -3.99
CA LYS A 189 0.96 -7.74 -2.99
C LYS A 189 0.14 -9.01 -2.70
N TYR A 190 -0.10 -9.86 -3.70
CA TYR A 190 -0.86 -11.10 -3.53
C TYR A 190 -0.06 -12.15 -2.76
N TRP A 191 1.23 -12.26 -3.04
CA TRP A 191 2.16 -13.08 -2.24
C TRP A 191 2.30 -12.57 -0.81
N ALA A 192 2.19 -11.25 -0.62
CA ALA A 192 2.27 -10.60 0.68
C ALA A 192 0.98 -10.69 1.51
N GLY A 193 -0.10 -11.27 0.95
CA GLY A 193 -1.33 -11.56 1.66
C GLY A 193 -2.53 -10.67 1.31
N CYS A 194 -2.47 -9.86 0.25
CA CYS A 194 -3.67 -9.23 -0.31
C CYS A 194 -4.56 -10.28 -1.00
N ARG A 195 -5.88 -10.12 -0.88
CA ARG A 195 -6.84 -10.92 -1.66
C ARG A 195 -6.89 -10.41 -3.09
N GLU A 196 -7.20 -11.29 -4.03
CA GLU A 196 -7.31 -11.01 -5.46
C GLU A 196 -8.41 -9.99 -5.75
N ASP A 197 -8.10 -8.94 -6.53
CA ASP A 197 -8.87 -7.69 -6.63
C ASP A 197 -10.33 -7.88 -7.09
N HIS A 198 -10.65 -8.95 -7.84
CA HIS A 198 -11.96 -9.15 -8.45
C HIS A 198 -12.78 -10.25 -7.77
N LEU A 199 -12.16 -11.35 -7.35
CA LEU A 199 -12.84 -12.47 -6.69
C LEU A 199 -12.91 -12.30 -5.17
N GLY A 200 -12.10 -11.42 -4.58
CA GLY A 200 -12.12 -11.15 -3.14
C GLY A 200 -11.60 -12.30 -2.27
N THR A 201 -10.96 -13.29 -2.88
CA THR A 201 -10.39 -14.49 -2.26
C THR A 201 -8.86 -14.42 -2.20
N TYR A 202 -8.25 -15.15 -1.25
CA TYR A 202 -6.79 -15.25 -1.20
C TYR A 202 -6.28 -16.14 -2.33
N PHE A 203 -5.13 -15.76 -2.91
CA PHE A 203 -4.31 -16.57 -3.83
C PHE A 203 -4.94 -17.03 -5.16
N SER A 204 -6.23 -16.77 -5.42
CA SER A 204 -6.90 -17.31 -6.62
C SER A 204 -6.21 -16.96 -7.94
N GLY A 205 -5.66 -15.75 -8.09
CA GLY A 205 -4.84 -15.38 -9.25
C GLY A 205 -3.55 -16.19 -9.36
N LEU A 206 -2.83 -16.35 -8.23
CA LEU A 206 -1.57 -17.12 -8.16
C LEU A 206 -1.81 -18.60 -8.53
N GLU A 207 -2.91 -19.18 -8.04
CA GLU A 207 -3.32 -20.56 -8.28
C GLU A 207 -3.90 -20.80 -9.67
N GLY A 208 -4.09 -19.75 -10.47
CA GLY A 208 -4.60 -19.86 -11.83
C GLY A 208 -6.12 -20.01 -11.92
N TYR A 209 -6.85 -19.43 -10.97
CA TYR A 209 -8.32 -19.36 -10.93
C TYR A 209 -9.03 -20.73 -10.93
N PRO A 210 -8.73 -21.63 -9.96
CA PRO A 210 -9.28 -22.99 -9.93
C PRO A 210 -10.82 -23.03 -9.84
N GLU A 211 -11.42 -22.09 -9.10
CA GLU A 211 -12.87 -21.95 -8.93
C GLU A 211 -13.54 -21.21 -10.11
N GLY A 212 -12.77 -20.81 -11.14
CA GLY A 212 -13.28 -20.14 -12.33
C GLY A 212 -13.54 -18.64 -12.15
N GLY A 213 -14.75 -18.19 -12.48
CA GLY A 213 -15.10 -16.77 -12.61
C GLY A 213 -14.90 -16.21 -14.02
N VAL A 214 -15.43 -15.01 -14.27
CA VAL A 214 -15.45 -14.34 -15.59
C VAL A 214 -14.31 -13.35 -15.80
N VAL A 215 -13.54 -13.03 -14.74
CA VAL A 215 -12.43 -12.07 -14.79
C VAL A 215 -11.10 -12.80 -14.83
N ARG A 216 -10.17 -12.35 -15.68
CA ARG A 216 -8.81 -12.92 -15.79
C ARG A 216 -7.77 -11.82 -15.86
N THR A 217 -6.84 -11.84 -14.90
CA THR A 217 -5.58 -11.11 -14.99
C THR A 217 -4.47 -12.03 -15.51
N PHE A 218 -3.32 -11.45 -15.87
CA PHE A 218 -2.26 -12.17 -16.55
C PHE A 218 -0.90 -11.86 -15.92
N SER A 219 0.03 -12.81 -16.01
CA SER A 219 1.46 -12.52 -15.77
C SER A 219 2.05 -11.79 -16.98
N LYS A 220 3.25 -11.21 -16.85
CA LYS A 220 3.96 -10.58 -17.98
C LYS A 220 4.01 -11.50 -19.21
N ASN A 221 4.51 -12.72 -19.04
CA ASN A 221 4.55 -13.73 -20.11
C ASN A 221 3.15 -14.07 -20.64
N GLY A 222 2.13 -14.13 -19.78
CA GLY A 222 0.75 -14.40 -20.19
C GLY A 222 0.20 -13.32 -21.12
N LEU A 223 0.45 -12.04 -20.81
CA LEU A 223 0.13 -10.92 -21.69
C LEU A 223 0.92 -10.99 -22.99
N GLU A 224 2.23 -11.20 -22.93
CA GLU A 224 3.06 -11.30 -24.13
C GLU A 224 2.58 -12.38 -25.08
N GLU A 225 2.14 -13.54 -24.57
CA GLU A 225 1.57 -14.60 -25.42
C GLU A 225 0.25 -14.19 -26.08
N ILE A 226 -0.60 -13.41 -25.41
CA ILE A 226 -1.80 -12.83 -26.03
C ILE A 226 -1.40 -11.85 -27.13
N LEU A 227 -0.45 -10.95 -26.85
CA LEU A 227 0.02 -9.95 -27.80
C LEU A 227 0.65 -10.59 -29.03
N LYS A 228 1.51 -11.60 -28.87
CA LYS A 228 2.12 -12.33 -30.00
C LYS A 228 1.09 -12.95 -30.96
N ARG A 229 -0.09 -13.32 -30.47
CA ARG A 229 -1.16 -13.92 -31.29
C ARG A 229 -2.11 -12.89 -31.90
N SER A 230 -2.21 -11.69 -31.33
CA SER A 230 -3.27 -10.73 -31.65
C SER A 230 -2.77 -9.35 -32.10
N TRP A 231 -1.48 -9.06 -31.94
CA TRP A 231 -0.85 -7.78 -32.26
C TRP A 231 0.40 -7.97 -33.13
N GLU A 232 0.46 -7.24 -34.25
CA GLU A 232 1.52 -7.35 -35.27
C GLU A 232 2.47 -6.12 -35.28
N GLY A 233 2.52 -5.36 -34.19
CA GLY A 233 3.36 -4.17 -34.06
C GLY A 233 4.18 -4.15 -32.78
N ASP A 234 4.87 -3.03 -32.54
CA ASP A 234 5.62 -2.83 -31.32
C ASP A 234 4.69 -2.74 -30.10
N TYR A 235 5.24 -3.13 -28.94
CA TYR A 235 4.63 -2.89 -27.65
C TYR A 235 5.70 -2.56 -26.61
N SER A 236 5.31 -1.90 -25.53
CA SER A 236 6.21 -1.53 -24.43
C SER A 236 5.54 -1.74 -23.08
N PHE A 237 6.27 -2.35 -22.14
CA PHE A 237 5.81 -2.52 -20.76
C PHE A 237 6.26 -1.37 -19.88
N TYR A 238 5.31 -0.95 -19.06
CA TYR A 238 5.48 -0.03 -17.95
C TYR A 238 4.96 -0.68 -16.67
N TYR A 239 5.49 -0.22 -15.53
CA TYR A 239 5.22 -0.77 -14.20
C TYR A 239 4.76 0.35 -13.25
N PRO A 240 3.43 0.62 -13.21
CA PRO A 240 2.84 1.54 -12.25
C PRO A 240 3.12 1.09 -10.81
N TYR A 241 3.55 2.04 -9.98
CA TYR A 241 3.85 1.83 -8.57
C TYR A 241 3.12 2.87 -7.69
N PRO A 242 2.47 2.46 -6.58
CA PRO A 242 2.39 1.09 -6.01
C PRO A 242 1.54 0.09 -6.79
N ASP A 243 0.61 0.60 -7.59
CA ASP A 243 -0.22 -0.14 -8.57
C ASP A 243 -0.77 0.85 -9.62
N TYR A 244 -1.55 0.36 -10.59
CA TYR A 244 -2.15 1.24 -11.60
C TYR A 244 -3.31 2.09 -11.07
N LYS A 245 -3.88 1.76 -9.89
CA LYS A 245 -5.04 2.44 -9.33
C LYS A 245 -4.64 3.77 -8.68
N PHE A 246 -3.59 3.78 -7.87
CA PHE A 246 -3.08 5.00 -7.23
C PHE A 246 -1.59 5.19 -7.51
N MET A 247 -1.26 5.17 -8.79
CA MET A 247 0.12 5.29 -9.26
C MET A 247 0.72 6.62 -8.80
N THR A 248 1.89 6.56 -8.19
CA THR A 248 2.72 7.73 -7.85
C THR A 248 4.01 7.76 -8.67
N THR A 249 4.45 6.60 -9.15
CA THR A 249 5.62 6.46 -10.00
C THR A 249 5.35 5.44 -11.10
N LEU A 250 5.81 5.71 -12.31
CA LEU A 250 5.76 4.84 -13.46
C LEU A 250 7.20 4.45 -13.82
N TYR A 251 7.50 3.16 -13.78
CA TYR A 251 8.74 2.60 -14.32
C TYR A 251 8.49 1.99 -15.71
N SER A 252 9.55 1.65 -16.43
CA SER A 252 9.47 0.92 -17.70
C SER A 252 10.63 -0.07 -17.84
N ASP A 253 10.60 -0.92 -18.86
CA ASP A 253 11.75 -1.77 -19.22
C ASP A 253 13.05 -0.94 -19.44
N GLU A 254 12.95 0.35 -19.79
CA GLU A 254 14.09 1.26 -20.01
C GLU A 254 14.59 1.97 -18.74
N TYR A 255 13.77 1.97 -17.69
CA TYR A 255 14.06 2.61 -16.41
C TYR A 255 13.37 1.85 -15.27
N LEU A 256 14.09 0.86 -14.73
CA LEU A 256 13.66 0.05 -13.59
C LEU A 256 13.99 0.73 -12.26
N PRO A 257 13.25 0.41 -11.18
CA PRO A 257 13.54 0.93 -9.85
C PRO A 257 14.91 0.48 -9.35
N LYS A 258 15.47 1.28 -8.44
CA LYS A 258 16.65 0.92 -7.64
C LYS A 258 16.25 0.40 -6.25
N VAL A 259 17.18 -0.29 -5.61
CA VAL A 259 17.05 -0.73 -4.21
C VAL A 259 16.75 0.47 -3.31
N GLY A 260 15.72 0.36 -2.49
CA GLY A 260 15.25 1.40 -1.58
C GLY A 260 14.09 2.26 -2.12
N GLU A 261 13.84 2.27 -3.42
CA GLU A 261 12.83 3.15 -4.03
C GLU A 261 11.38 2.66 -3.82
N LEU A 262 11.17 1.38 -3.51
CA LEU A 262 9.85 0.73 -3.41
C LEU A 262 9.42 0.50 -1.94
N SER A 263 9.17 1.59 -1.21
CA SER A 263 8.89 1.56 0.24
C SER A 263 7.41 1.76 0.63
N ASN A 264 6.56 2.19 -0.30
CA ASN A 264 5.19 2.62 -0.09
C ASN A 264 4.15 1.54 -0.48
N ASN A 265 4.22 0.39 0.19
CA ASN A 265 3.59 -0.84 -0.30
C ASN A 265 2.23 -1.19 0.34
N MET A 266 1.90 -0.63 1.51
CA MET A 266 0.65 -0.91 2.23
C MET A 266 -0.55 -0.16 1.63
N ARG A 267 -0.95 -0.54 0.42
CA ARG A 267 -1.94 0.18 -0.42
C ARG A 267 -3.20 -0.63 -0.74
N ASN A 268 -3.56 -1.63 0.06
CA ASN A 268 -4.88 -2.26 0.00
C ASN A 268 -5.88 -1.47 0.86
N PHE A 269 -7.00 -1.11 0.27
CA PHE A 269 -7.99 -0.21 0.88
C PHE A 269 -9.38 -0.81 0.94
N ASP A 270 -9.58 -1.96 0.34
CA ASP A 270 -10.89 -2.49 -0.05
C ASP A 270 -11.30 -3.73 0.73
N ARG A 271 -10.38 -4.29 1.53
CA ARG A 271 -10.57 -5.53 2.30
C ARG A 271 -9.41 -5.81 3.25
N ASP A 272 -9.68 -6.72 4.19
CA ASP A 272 -8.66 -7.27 5.10
C ASP A 272 -7.55 -7.98 4.32
N ARG A 273 -6.36 -7.96 4.90
CA ARG A 273 -5.20 -8.69 4.36
C ARG A 273 -4.43 -9.44 5.42
N MET A 274 -3.68 -10.44 4.97
CA MET A 274 -2.56 -10.96 5.73
C MET A 274 -1.31 -10.09 5.55
N VAL A 275 -0.41 -10.10 6.53
CA VAL A 275 0.93 -9.53 6.44
C VAL A 275 1.92 -10.68 6.52
N LEU A 276 2.29 -11.23 5.36
CA LEU A 276 3.12 -12.45 5.28
C LEU A 276 4.63 -12.16 5.34
N PHE A 277 5.05 -10.98 4.86
CA PHE A 277 6.44 -10.53 4.90
C PHE A 277 6.52 -9.00 4.71
N ASP A 278 7.71 -8.44 4.91
CA ASP A 278 8.02 -7.04 4.61
C ASP A 278 8.22 -6.85 3.10
N GLU A 279 7.22 -6.26 2.44
CA GLU A 279 7.22 -6.02 0.99
C GLU A 279 8.39 -5.15 0.52
N LYS A 280 8.86 -4.17 1.32
CA LYS A 280 10.02 -3.34 0.93
C LYS A 280 11.26 -4.21 0.81
N GLN A 281 11.49 -5.08 1.79
CA GLN A 281 12.67 -5.95 1.80
C GLN A 281 12.64 -6.96 0.65
N VAL A 282 11.46 -7.48 0.31
CA VAL A 282 11.32 -8.42 -0.82
C VAL A 282 11.47 -7.69 -2.15
N PHE A 283 10.88 -6.51 -2.35
CA PHE A 283 11.13 -5.68 -3.53
C PHE A 283 12.61 -5.31 -3.69
N ASP A 284 13.30 -4.98 -2.60
CA ASP A 284 14.74 -4.73 -2.61
C ASP A 284 15.53 -5.97 -3.07
N SER A 285 15.09 -7.18 -2.72
CA SER A 285 15.70 -8.43 -3.20
C SER A 285 15.42 -8.66 -4.69
N LEU A 286 14.14 -8.57 -5.09
CA LEU A 286 13.72 -8.75 -6.49
C LEU A 286 14.40 -7.75 -7.43
N THR A 287 14.65 -6.53 -6.96
CA THR A 287 15.39 -5.52 -7.73
C THR A 287 16.85 -5.91 -7.94
N ARG A 288 17.53 -6.47 -6.91
CA ARG A 288 18.91 -6.97 -7.06
C ARG A 288 19.00 -8.16 -8.00
N ASP A 289 17.98 -9.00 -8.00
CA ASP A 289 17.93 -10.23 -8.79
C ASP A 289 17.34 -10.02 -10.20
N ASN A 290 17.04 -8.77 -10.58
CA ASN A 290 16.42 -8.40 -11.87
C ASN A 290 15.05 -9.04 -12.13
N MET A 291 14.27 -9.27 -11.07
CA MET A 291 12.95 -9.91 -11.10
C MET A 291 11.79 -8.92 -10.85
N PHE A 292 12.07 -7.63 -10.64
CA PHE A 292 11.02 -6.64 -10.37
C PHE A 292 9.88 -6.65 -11.41
N PRO A 293 10.15 -6.66 -12.74
CA PRO A 293 9.08 -6.68 -13.74
C PRO A 293 8.01 -7.75 -13.52
N ASP A 294 8.44 -8.98 -13.19
CA ASP A 294 7.55 -10.13 -13.02
C ASP A 294 6.65 -10.03 -11.80
N PHE A 295 7.07 -9.26 -10.79
CA PHE A 295 6.39 -9.13 -9.49
C PHE A 295 5.84 -7.72 -9.23
N SER A 296 5.98 -6.79 -10.19
CA SER A 296 5.28 -5.51 -10.16
C SER A 296 3.79 -5.74 -9.95
N ASN A 297 3.10 -4.92 -9.13
CA ASN A 297 1.70 -5.20 -8.78
C ASN A 297 0.74 -5.00 -9.97
N SER A 298 1.17 -4.32 -11.02
CA SER A 298 0.34 -3.94 -12.16
C SER A 298 1.21 -3.70 -13.38
N PHE A 299 0.60 -3.85 -14.55
CA PHE A 299 1.20 -3.49 -15.82
C PHE A 299 0.46 -2.31 -16.42
N LEU A 300 1.20 -1.45 -17.12
CA LEU A 300 0.67 -0.62 -18.19
C LEU A 300 1.38 -1.04 -19.47
N VAL A 301 0.63 -1.45 -20.49
CA VAL A 301 1.16 -1.88 -21.77
C VAL A 301 0.70 -0.90 -22.85
N VAL A 302 1.65 -0.36 -23.60
CA VAL A 302 1.38 0.45 -24.77
C VAL A 302 1.57 -0.41 -26.00
N LEU A 303 0.51 -0.59 -26.80
CA LEU A 303 0.57 -1.23 -28.11
C LEU A 303 0.66 -0.12 -29.17
N GLY A 304 1.64 -0.20 -30.06
CA GLY A 304 1.95 0.83 -31.05
C GLY A 304 3.34 1.45 -30.84
N PRO A 305 3.64 2.58 -31.51
CA PRO A 305 4.97 3.15 -31.48
C PRO A 305 5.38 3.60 -30.08
N LYS A 306 6.64 3.33 -29.71
CA LYS A 306 7.18 3.63 -28.37
C LYS A 306 7.02 5.10 -28.00
N LEU A 307 6.66 5.36 -26.74
CA LEU A 307 6.60 6.71 -26.19
C LEU A 307 7.99 7.15 -25.68
N GLN A 308 8.29 8.45 -25.78
CA GLN A 308 9.56 9.00 -25.28
C GLN A 308 9.67 8.92 -23.76
N THR A 309 8.56 9.05 -23.03
CA THR A 309 8.55 8.94 -21.57
C THR A 309 8.84 7.50 -21.14
N ILE A 310 9.93 7.31 -20.41
CA ILE A 310 10.38 6.01 -19.87
C ILE A 310 10.26 5.92 -18.34
N TYR A 311 10.02 7.06 -17.69
CA TYR A 311 9.76 7.17 -16.26
C TYR A 311 8.92 8.41 -15.99
N ALA A 312 8.00 8.33 -15.02
CA ALA A 312 7.27 9.49 -14.52
C ALA A 312 7.08 9.37 -12.99
N ARG A 313 7.23 10.47 -12.26
CA ARG A 313 6.95 10.56 -10.82
C ARG A 313 6.06 11.75 -10.52
N TYR A 314 5.06 11.52 -9.67
CA TYR A 314 4.07 12.50 -9.27
C TYR A 314 4.30 12.95 -7.83
N SER A 315 3.98 14.22 -7.59
CA SER A 315 3.99 14.85 -6.26
C SER A 315 2.65 15.52 -5.96
N ASN A 316 1.55 14.97 -6.50
CA ASN A 316 0.20 15.52 -6.34
C ASN A 316 -0.48 15.20 -5.00
N ASP A 317 0.25 14.57 -4.09
CA ASP A 317 -0.03 14.55 -2.66
C ASP A 317 0.33 15.88 -1.96
N ARG A 318 1.13 16.75 -2.61
CA ARG A 318 1.49 18.08 -2.13
C ARG A 318 0.40 19.13 -2.35
N GLU A 319 0.43 20.24 -1.62
CA GLU A 319 -0.44 21.41 -1.84
C GLU A 319 -0.48 21.82 -3.33
N PRO A 320 -1.61 22.33 -3.87
CA PRO A 320 -1.79 22.61 -5.29
C PRO A 320 -0.64 23.40 -5.93
N GLU A 321 -0.04 24.34 -5.19
CA GLU A 321 1.09 25.17 -5.62
C GLU A 321 2.40 24.38 -5.86
N PHE A 322 2.51 23.16 -5.35
CA PHE A 322 3.74 22.34 -5.40
C PHE A 322 3.56 21.02 -6.15
N GLN A 323 2.41 20.83 -6.81
CA GLN A 323 2.14 19.60 -7.55
C GLN A 323 2.83 19.62 -8.91
N ILE A 324 3.87 18.80 -9.03
CA ILE A 324 4.63 18.63 -10.26
C ILE A 324 4.67 17.15 -10.69
N ARG A 325 4.88 16.95 -11.99
CA ARG A 325 5.30 15.67 -12.58
C ARG A 325 6.76 15.79 -13.02
N THR A 326 7.56 14.80 -12.66
CA THR A 326 8.94 14.66 -13.12
C THR A 326 9.03 13.47 -14.07
N ASP A 327 9.39 13.71 -15.33
CA ASP A 327 9.56 12.70 -16.36
C ASP A 327 11.04 12.47 -16.66
N ILE A 328 11.41 11.24 -17.05
CA ILE A 328 12.64 10.98 -17.81
C ILE A 328 12.22 10.62 -19.23
N LEU A 329 12.71 11.41 -20.19
CA LEU A 329 12.41 11.26 -21.60
C LEU A 329 13.64 10.70 -22.33
N GLN A 330 13.42 9.68 -23.16
CA GLN A 330 14.39 9.16 -24.12
C GLN A 330 14.21 9.94 -25.44
N VAL A 331 15.10 10.89 -25.71
CA VAL A 331 15.00 11.79 -26.88
C VAL A 331 15.71 11.19 -28.10
N GLU A 332 16.86 10.57 -27.88
CA GLU A 332 17.67 9.83 -28.87
C GLU A 332 18.24 8.59 -28.17
N GLU A 333 18.75 7.56 -28.87
CA GLU A 333 19.20 6.28 -28.25
C GLU A 333 20.10 6.45 -27.00
N GLU A 334 21.05 7.40 -27.03
CA GLU A 334 21.98 7.63 -25.92
C GLU A 334 21.65 8.86 -25.07
N ARG A 335 20.61 9.62 -25.44
CA ARG A 335 20.31 10.92 -24.82
C ARG A 335 18.99 10.88 -24.06
N ARG A 336 19.10 11.11 -22.75
CA ARG A 336 17.96 11.29 -21.84
C ARG A 336 17.93 12.71 -21.30
N ILE A 337 16.72 13.20 -21.02
CA ILE A 337 16.49 14.46 -20.31
C ILE A 337 15.50 14.24 -19.18
N VAL A 338 15.60 15.05 -18.14
CA VAL A 338 14.60 15.10 -17.06
C VAL A 338 13.71 16.32 -17.31
N ARG A 339 12.39 16.15 -17.25
CA ARG A 339 11.43 17.25 -17.42
C ARG A 339 10.58 17.39 -16.16
N LYS A 340 10.50 18.59 -15.58
CA LYS A 340 9.55 18.90 -14.50
C LYS A 340 8.44 19.80 -15.03
N SER A 341 7.19 19.35 -14.91
CA SER A 341 6.00 20.04 -15.43
C SER A 341 4.97 20.28 -14.32
N PRO A 342 4.23 21.41 -14.32
CA PRO A 342 3.20 21.69 -13.34
C PRO A 342 1.95 20.85 -13.62
N LEU A 343 1.36 20.27 -12.57
CA LEU A 343 0.10 19.52 -12.68
C LEU A 343 -1.14 20.41 -12.53
N THR A 344 -0.99 21.57 -11.89
CA THR A 344 -2.05 22.55 -11.67
C THR A 344 -1.61 23.93 -12.15
N ASP A 345 -2.58 24.83 -12.37
CA ASP A 345 -2.27 26.22 -12.69
C ASP A 345 -1.55 26.93 -11.51
N ALA A 346 -1.84 26.52 -10.27
CA ALA A 346 -1.18 27.04 -9.07
C ALA A 346 0.31 26.66 -9.01
N ALA A 347 0.70 25.53 -9.61
CA ALA A 347 2.09 25.04 -9.62
C ALA A 347 2.96 25.68 -10.71
N VAL A 348 2.39 26.48 -11.61
CA VAL A 348 3.12 27.12 -12.72
C VAL A 348 4.28 27.97 -12.21
N ASN A 349 4.01 28.86 -11.25
CA ASN A 349 5.04 29.73 -10.67
C ASN A 349 6.12 28.93 -9.93
N HIS A 350 5.77 27.81 -9.28
CA HIS A 350 6.73 26.94 -8.62
C HIS A 350 7.73 26.33 -9.62
N VAL A 351 7.25 25.87 -10.78
CA VAL A 351 8.13 25.34 -11.84
C VAL A 351 9.01 26.43 -12.46
N GLU A 352 8.51 27.64 -12.68
CA GLU A 352 9.33 28.77 -13.15
C GLU A 352 10.42 29.16 -12.14
N GLN A 353 10.13 29.04 -10.84
CA GLN A 353 11.10 29.32 -9.77
C GLN A 353 12.29 28.35 -9.77
N ILE A 354 12.17 27.15 -10.35
CA ILE A 354 13.29 26.20 -10.46
C ILE A 354 14.43 26.79 -11.31
N ASP A 355 14.13 27.48 -12.41
CA ASP A 355 15.18 28.16 -13.20
C ASP A 355 15.79 29.33 -12.42
N THR A 356 14.98 30.09 -11.68
CA THR A 356 15.50 31.15 -10.79
C THR A 356 16.44 30.60 -9.71
N ALA A 357 16.08 29.45 -9.12
CA ALA A 357 16.90 28.73 -8.16
C ALA A 357 18.23 28.28 -8.79
N TYR A 358 18.17 27.71 -10.00
CA TYR A 358 19.34 27.32 -10.78
C TYR A 358 20.33 28.48 -10.96
N GLN A 359 19.86 29.64 -11.43
CA GLN A 359 20.74 30.80 -11.66
C GLN A 359 21.41 31.28 -10.36
N LYS A 360 20.62 31.41 -9.28
CA LYS A 360 21.11 31.89 -7.98
C LYS A 360 22.11 30.93 -7.34
N LEU A 361 21.82 29.63 -7.36
CA LEU A 361 22.74 28.62 -6.81
C LEU A 361 24.01 28.50 -7.66
N ARG A 362 23.88 28.62 -8.99
CA ARG A 362 25.04 28.62 -9.89
C ARG A 362 25.97 29.80 -9.59
N GLU A 363 25.42 30.97 -9.31
CA GLU A 363 26.20 32.14 -8.86
C GLU A 363 26.85 31.88 -7.49
N ARG A 364 26.08 31.39 -6.51
CA ARG A 364 26.59 31.04 -5.16
C ARG A 364 27.79 30.11 -5.23
N TYR A 365 27.69 29.01 -5.97
CA TYR A 365 28.72 27.99 -6.07
C TYR A 365 29.73 28.21 -7.21
N GLN A 366 29.77 29.41 -7.80
CA GLN A 366 30.72 29.72 -8.84
C GLN A 366 32.16 29.64 -8.32
N GLY A 367 33.00 28.84 -9.00
CA GLY A 367 34.39 28.57 -8.60
C GLY A 367 34.54 27.46 -7.56
N GLY A 368 33.43 26.99 -6.97
CA GLY A 368 33.43 25.89 -5.99
C GLY A 368 33.37 24.50 -6.63
N GLU A 369 33.37 23.49 -5.75
CA GLU A 369 33.33 22.07 -6.14
C GLU A 369 31.93 21.59 -6.55
N LEU A 370 30.88 22.14 -5.94
CA LEU A 370 29.50 21.79 -6.25
C LEU A 370 29.08 22.39 -7.59
N LYS A 371 28.61 21.53 -8.49
CA LYS A 371 27.91 21.94 -9.71
C LYS A 371 26.41 21.89 -9.48
N ILE A 372 25.70 22.81 -10.13
CA ILE A 372 24.24 22.81 -10.15
C ILE A 372 23.83 22.24 -11.51
N ASN A 373 22.99 21.21 -11.50
CA ASN A 373 22.52 20.56 -12.72
C ASN A 373 21.85 21.59 -13.64
N ARG A 374 22.18 21.56 -14.93
CA ARG A 374 21.78 22.61 -15.86
C ARG A 374 20.26 22.64 -16.01
N CYS A 375 19.66 23.82 -15.84
CA CYS A 375 18.24 24.07 -16.09
C CYS A 375 18.04 24.78 -17.43
N ARG A 376 16.94 24.44 -18.11
CA ARG A 376 16.36 25.24 -19.18
C ARG A 376 14.86 25.36 -18.96
N LEU A 377 14.36 26.58 -18.79
CA LEU A 377 12.94 26.87 -18.83
C LEU A 377 12.45 26.87 -20.28
N VAL A 378 11.35 26.18 -20.54
CA VAL A 378 10.64 26.17 -21.82
C VAL A 378 9.19 26.53 -21.52
N LYS A 379 8.53 27.31 -22.38
CA LYS A 379 7.07 27.47 -22.29
C LYS A 379 6.43 27.07 -23.62
N VAL A 380 5.31 26.39 -23.49
CA VAL A 380 4.56 25.80 -24.59
C VAL A 380 3.19 26.45 -24.64
N ASN A 381 2.68 26.68 -25.85
CA ASN A 381 1.29 27.06 -26.03
C ASN A 381 0.40 25.83 -25.90
N ASP A 382 -0.45 25.79 -24.87
CA ASP A 382 -1.34 24.65 -24.57
C ASP A 382 -2.32 24.33 -25.73
N GLN A 383 -2.59 25.29 -26.63
CA GLN A 383 -3.48 25.09 -27.77
C GLN A 383 -2.78 24.50 -29.00
N ALA A 384 -1.50 24.79 -29.18
CA ALA A 384 -0.71 24.36 -30.35
C ALA A 384 0.27 23.22 -30.02
N MET A 385 0.60 23.02 -28.73
CA MET A 385 1.60 22.06 -28.25
C MET A 385 2.95 22.18 -28.97
N GLU A 386 3.29 23.40 -29.40
CA GLU A 386 4.55 23.76 -30.04
C GLU A 386 5.43 24.58 -29.07
N ASP A 387 6.72 24.24 -29.01
CA ASP A 387 7.71 24.99 -28.27
C ASP A 387 7.84 26.40 -28.86
N LEU A 388 7.67 27.43 -28.04
CA LEU A 388 7.90 28.80 -28.47
C LEU A 388 9.40 29.13 -28.37
N THR A 389 9.93 29.75 -29.41
CA THR A 389 11.28 30.33 -29.42
C THR A 389 11.32 31.61 -28.58
N GLU A 390 12.50 31.98 -28.06
CA GLU A 390 12.68 33.22 -27.28
C GLU A 390 12.24 34.48 -28.04
N GLU A 391 12.29 34.46 -29.38
CA GLU A 391 11.88 35.58 -30.25
C GLU A 391 10.36 35.72 -30.41
N GLU A 392 9.60 34.64 -30.19
CA GLU A 392 8.13 34.63 -30.26
C GLU A 392 7.47 35.20 -28.99
N TYR A 393 8.25 35.39 -27.92
CA TYR A 393 7.83 36.09 -26.72
C TYR A 393 7.97 37.61 -26.89
N SER A 394 6.87 38.27 -27.25
CA SER A 394 6.79 39.74 -27.20
C SER A 394 6.09 40.20 -25.91
N GLU A 395 6.56 41.32 -25.34
CA GLU A 395 5.86 42.04 -24.27
C GLU A 395 4.45 42.42 -24.76
N GLY A 396 3.42 41.73 -24.25
CA GLY A 396 2.01 41.99 -24.59
C GLY A 396 1.20 40.77 -25.05
N MET A 397 1.80 39.58 -25.17
CA MET A 397 1.06 38.34 -25.48
C MET A 397 0.24 37.87 -24.26
N GLU A 398 -0.98 37.38 -24.50
CA GLU A 398 -1.87 36.87 -23.45
C GLU A 398 -1.30 35.57 -22.86
N THR A 399 -0.67 35.65 -21.68
CA THR A 399 0.10 34.54 -21.08
C THR A 399 -0.75 33.45 -20.44
N SER A 400 -2.08 33.57 -20.45
CA SER A 400 -3.01 32.62 -19.81
C SER A 400 -3.03 31.23 -20.44
N HIS A 401 -2.42 31.05 -21.62
CA HIS A 401 -2.41 29.80 -22.38
C HIS A 401 -1.01 29.17 -22.52
N LEU A 402 -0.03 29.68 -21.77
CA LEU A 402 1.34 29.16 -21.79
C LEU A 402 1.60 28.31 -20.54
N ARG A 403 1.88 27.02 -20.71
CA ARG A 403 2.38 26.18 -19.62
C ARG A 403 3.90 26.03 -19.71
N PRO A 404 4.63 26.42 -18.65
CA PRO A 404 6.06 26.19 -18.59
C PRO A 404 6.39 24.77 -18.13
N TYR A 405 7.54 24.29 -18.55
CA TYR A 405 8.25 23.19 -17.91
C TYR A 405 9.75 23.51 -17.86
N VAL A 406 10.48 22.82 -17.00
CA VAL A 406 11.95 22.89 -16.99
C VAL A 406 12.55 21.58 -17.46
N GLU A 407 13.61 21.68 -18.26
CA GLU A 407 14.46 20.55 -18.65
C GLU A 407 15.76 20.58 -17.86
N LEU A 408 16.12 19.42 -17.29
CA LEU A 408 17.37 19.18 -16.58
C LEU A 408 18.17 18.09 -17.29
N GLU A 409 19.50 18.17 -17.20
CA GLU A 409 20.36 17.11 -17.72
C GLU A 409 20.18 15.82 -16.92
N TYR A 410 20.09 14.68 -17.61
CA TYR A 410 20.08 13.38 -16.97
C TYR A 410 21.52 12.93 -16.65
N LEU A 411 21.86 12.82 -15.37
CA LEU A 411 23.20 12.45 -14.92
C LEU A 411 23.29 10.96 -14.56
N LYS A 412 24.21 10.24 -15.20
CA LYS A 412 24.57 8.86 -14.85
C LYS A 412 25.71 8.87 -13.82
N GLY A 413 25.37 8.73 -12.54
CA GLY A 413 26.35 8.69 -11.45
C GLY A 413 25.82 7.96 -10.21
N ILE A 414 26.59 8.04 -9.12
CA ILE A 414 26.26 7.44 -7.82
C ILE A 414 25.80 8.57 -6.90
N SER A 415 24.68 8.41 -6.20
CA SER A 415 24.25 9.42 -5.24
C SER A 415 25.16 9.44 -4.00
N LEU A 416 25.25 10.58 -3.31
CA LEU A 416 25.99 10.64 -2.05
C LEU A 416 25.38 9.71 -1.00
N ALA A 417 24.04 9.60 -0.97
CA ALA A 417 23.33 8.66 -0.11
C ALA A 417 23.75 7.20 -0.36
N GLU A 418 23.88 6.78 -1.62
CA GLU A 418 24.36 5.42 -1.96
C GLU A 418 25.79 5.16 -1.47
N LEU A 419 26.69 6.14 -1.58
CA LEU A 419 28.04 6.03 -1.05
C LEU A 419 28.06 5.95 0.48
N MET A 420 27.25 6.77 1.15
CA MET A 420 27.10 6.74 2.61
C MET A 420 26.50 5.42 3.10
N ASP A 421 25.51 4.87 2.38
CA ASP A 421 24.94 3.55 2.68
C ASP A 421 25.99 2.44 2.55
N ASP A 422 26.88 2.50 1.56
CA ASP A 422 28.01 1.56 1.43
C ASP A 422 28.96 1.63 2.63
N LYS A 423 29.22 2.83 3.16
CA LYS A 423 30.05 3.02 4.36
C LYS A 423 29.40 2.40 5.59
N LEU A 424 28.12 2.68 5.83
CA LEU A 424 27.39 2.08 6.96
C LEU A 424 27.33 0.55 6.86
N LYS A 425 27.08 0.00 5.67
CA LYS A 425 27.06 -1.47 5.45
C LYS A 425 28.40 -2.15 5.75
N LYS A 426 29.51 -1.43 5.57
CA LYS A 426 30.88 -1.91 5.85
C LYS A 426 31.35 -1.56 7.27
N GLU A 427 30.48 -0.99 8.09
CA GLU A 427 30.81 -0.49 9.43
C GLU A 427 31.95 0.56 9.40
N ASP A 428 32.12 1.27 8.28
CA ASP A 428 33.14 2.30 8.05
C ASP A 428 32.61 3.69 8.44
N LEU A 429 32.46 3.91 9.75
CA LEU A 429 31.92 5.17 10.28
C LEU A 429 32.82 6.38 9.97
N GLU A 430 34.14 6.22 9.99
CA GLU A 430 35.05 7.32 9.64
C GLU A 430 34.96 7.68 8.14
N GLY A 431 34.79 6.69 7.27
CA GLY A 431 34.51 6.92 5.85
C GLY A 431 33.21 7.68 5.62
N PHE A 432 32.16 7.39 6.41
CA PHE A 432 30.92 8.16 6.41
C PHE A 432 31.18 9.60 6.87
N MET A 433 31.84 9.78 8.01
CA MET A 433 32.12 11.11 8.58
C MET A 433 33.03 11.95 7.67
N SER A 434 33.97 11.33 6.95
CA SER A 434 34.80 12.01 5.96
C SER A 434 33.99 12.55 4.78
N LEU A 435 33.01 11.78 4.28
CA LEU A 435 32.06 12.27 3.26
C LEU A 435 31.18 13.38 3.82
N PHE A 436 30.70 13.24 5.05
CA PHE A 436 29.85 14.23 5.71
C PHE A 436 30.59 15.56 5.94
N ARG A 437 31.81 15.54 6.47
CA ARG A 437 32.64 16.75 6.66
C ARG A 437 32.90 17.47 5.34
N HIS A 438 33.22 16.72 4.29
CA HIS A 438 33.43 17.32 2.96
C HIS A 438 32.13 17.91 2.39
N TYR A 439 30.98 17.26 2.64
CA TYR A 439 29.68 17.85 2.32
C TYR A 439 29.43 19.17 3.08
N VAL A 440 29.81 19.26 4.36
CA VAL A 440 29.72 20.50 5.15
C VAL A 440 30.63 21.60 4.58
N GLU A 441 31.84 21.27 4.14
CA GLU A 441 32.75 22.21 3.45
C GLU A 441 32.12 22.75 2.16
N ILE A 442 31.45 21.87 1.40
CA ILE A 442 30.71 22.27 0.19
C ILE A 442 29.59 23.25 0.55
N LEU A 443 28.80 22.97 1.58
CA LEU A 443 27.71 23.84 2.02
C LEU A 443 28.21 25.24 2.42
N ASP A 444 29.38 25.35 3.04
CA ASP A 444 29.92 26.62 3.54
C ASP A 444 30.42 27.56 2.43
N TYR A 445 30.53 27.08 1.19
CA TYR A 445 31.01 27.89 0.08
C TYR A 445 30.06 29.07 -0.21
N HIS A 446 30.57 30.30 -0.02
CA HIS A 446 29.81 31.56 -0.09
C HIS A 446 28.50 31.53 0.73
N SER A 447 28.54 30.96 1.94
CA SER A 447 27.38 30.78 2.82
C SER A 447 26.72 32.09 3.28
N GLU A 448 27.39 33.22 3.12
CA GLU A 448 26.86 34.56 3.39
C GLU A 448 25.87 35.05 2.32
N MET A 449 25.83 34.44 1.14
CA MET A 449 24.87 34.80 0.09
C MET A 449 23.44 34.40 0.51
N PRO A 450 22.42 35.25 0.26
CA PRO A 450 21.03 34.99 0.68
C PRO A 450 20.33 34.00 -0.26
N VAL A 451 20.89 32.81 -0.41
CA VAL A 451 20.40 31.72 -1.26
C VAL A 451 20.63 30.42 -0.52
N ALA A 452 19.59 29.78 0.00
CA ALA A 452 19.69 28.52 0.73
C ALA A 452 18.74 27.49 0.14
N ASP A 453 19.28 26.34 -0.25
CA ASP A 453 18.50 25.22 -0.77
C ASP A 453 18.25 24.19 0.34
N PHE A 454 16.99 23.92 0.60
CA PHE A 454 16.55 22.92 1.57
C PHE A 454 16.63 21.53 0.94
N ASP A 455 16.67 21.39 -0.38
CA ASP A 455 16.78 20.10 -1.06
C ASP A 455 18.22 19.64 -1.32
N LEU A 456 19.20 20.34 -0.75
CA LEU A 456 20.61 19.97 -0.79
C LEU A 456 20.92 18.77 0.13
N ILE A 457 20.12 17.71 0.04
CA ILE A 457 20.22 16.45 0.79
C ILE A 457 21.08 15.43 0.02
N PHE A 458 21.52 14.38 0.71
CA PHE A 458 22.49 13.43 0.14
C PHE A 458 21.96 12.65 -1.08
N SER A 459 20.66 12.39 -1.16
CA SER A 459 20.04 11.69 -2.29
C SER A 459 19.97 12.57 -3.55
N ASN A 460 20.00 13.90 -3.40
CA ASN A 460 19.96 14.87 -4.50
C ASN A 460 21.34 15.32 -5.00
N ILE A 461 22.43 14.72 -4.49
CA ILE A 461 23.79 14.95 -4.98
C ILE A 461 24.25 13.73 -5.75
N ILE A 462 24.53 13.89 -7.04
CA ILE A 462 25.12 12.85 -7.89
C ILE A 462 26.61 13.12 -8.08
N LEU A 463 27.42 12.09 -7.83
CA LEU A 463 28.86 12.09 -8.07
C LEU A 463 29.18 11.38 -9.40
N THR A 464 29.95 12.06 -10.25
CA THR A 464 30.47 11.54 -11.53
C THR A 464 31.99 11.65 -11.58
N GLY A 465 32.67 10.79 -12.35
CA GLY A 465 34.13 10.84 -12.46
C GLY A 465 34.64 12.13 -13.11
N LYS A 466 35.62 12.81 -12.49
CA LYS A 466 36.29 13.99 -13.08
C LYS A 466 37.21 13.59 -14.23
N ASP A 467 37.98 12.52 -14.02
CA ASP A 467 38.93 11.96 -14.97
C ASP A 467 38.77 10.43 -15.01
N TYR A 468 38.15 9.93 -16.10
CA TYR A 468 37.89 8.50 -16.31
C TYR A 468 39.17 7.67 -16.50
N SER A 469 40.33 8.30 -16.67
CA SER A 469 41.62 7.60 -16.69
C SER A 469 42.13 7.24 -15.28
N LYS A 470 41.56 7.83 -14.23
CA LYS A 470 41.89 7.57 -12.82
C LYS A 470 40.77 6.78 -12.13
N PRO A 471 41.10 5.97 -11.10
CA PRO A 471 40.07 5.33 -10.29
C PRO A 471 39.08 6.35 -9.73
N PHE A 472 37.80 5.99 -9.69
CA PHE A 472 36.78 6.81 -9.04
C PHE A 472 37.09 6.91 -7.55
N HIS A 473 37.12 8.14 -7.03
CA HIS A 473 37.25 8.41 -5.61
C HIS A 473 36.40 9.63 -5.26
N PRO A 474 35.45 9.53 -4.32
CA PRO A 474 34.42 10.55 -4.13
C PRO A 474 34.96 11.90 -3.66
N LEU A 475 36.10 11.91 -2.96
CA LEU A 475 36.70 13.14 -2.43
C LEU A 475 37.79 13.75 -3.32
N THR A 476 38.32 13.02 -4.31
CA THR A 476 39.52 13.46 -5.05
C THR A 476 39.40 13.35 -6.57
N ASN A 477 38.49 12.51 -7.08
CA ASN A 477 38.24 12.31 -8.50
C ASN A 477 36.74 12.23 -8.83
N ALA A 478 35.93 13.08 -8.18
CA ALA A 478 34.50 13.17 -8.47
C ALA A 478 34.01 14.62 -8.57
N THR A 479 33.06 14.85 -9.48
CA THR A 479 32.29 16.07 -9.60
C THR A 479 31.00 15.88 -8.84
N TRP A 480 30.76 16.71 -7.83
CA TRP A 480 29.53 16.72 -7.04
C TRP A 480 28.51 17.61 -7.73
N THR A 481 27.36 17.06 -8.10
CA THR A 481 26.32 17.80 -8.82
C THR A 481 24.98 17.71 -8.10
N LEU A 482 24.43 18.86 -7.70
CA LEU A 482 23.07 18.98 -7.16
C LEU A 482 22.07 18.85 -8.30
N ILE A 483 21.22 17.82 -8.25
CA ILE A 483 20.25 17.50 -9.31
C ILE A 483 18.84 17.99 -9.05
N ASP A 484 18.51 18.28 -7.79
CA ASP A 484 17.24 18.85 -7.39
C ASP A 484 17.49 20.04 -6.47
N TYR A 485 16.88 21.16 -6.79
CA TYR A 485 17.02 22.45 -6.10
C TYR A 485 15.68 23.19 -6.07
N GLU A 486 14.60 22.41 -6.06
CA GLU A 486 13.21 22.88 -6.05
C GLU A 486 12.92 23.76 -4.82
N TRP A 487 13.53 23.45 -3.68
CA TRP A 487 13.31 24.18 -2.42
C TRP A 487 14.42 25.18 -2.09
N THR A 488 14.70 26.07 -3.05
CA THR A 488 15.66 27.17 -2.87
C THR A 488 15.00 28.48 -2.44
N PHE A 489 15.46 29.03 -1.32
CA PHE A 489 14.92 30.26 -0.74
C PHE A 489 15.92 31.41 -0.76
N GLY A 490 15.40 32.63 -0.95
CA GLY A 490 16.16 33.88 -0.92
C GLY A 490 16.53 34.35 0.50
N LYS A 491 17.13 33.49 1.32
CA LYS A 491 17.55 33.79 2.70
C LYS A 491 18.87 33.12 3.04
N VAL A 492 19.57 33.66 4.03
CA VAL A 492 20.74 33.01 4.64
C VAL A 492 20.25 32.01 5.69
N VAL A 493 20.77 30.79 5.65
CA VAL A 493 20.48 29.74 6.65
C VAL A 493 21.81 29.23 7.21
N PRO A 494 21.94 29.06 8.55
CA PRO A 494 23.16 28.51 9.13
C PRO A 494 23.54 27.15 8.53
N ILE A 495 24.82 26.97 8.21
CA ILE A 495 25.32 25.72 7.60
C ILE A 495 25.04 24.49 8.45
N ARG A 496 25.19 24.61 9.78
CA ARG A 496 24.88 23.53 10.72
C ARG A 496 23.40 23.10 10.69
N GLU A 497 22.48 24.02 10.40
CA GLU A 497 21.04 23.72 10.27
C GLU A 497 20.79 22.89 9.00
N LEU A 498 21.33 23.33 7.85
CA LEU A 498 21.21 22.59 6.59
C LEU A 498 21.87 21.22 6.66
N ALA A 499 23.07 21.14 7.26
CA ALA A 499 23.79 19.88 7.42
C ALA A 499 23.07 18.89 8.34
N PHE A 500 22.56 19.37 9.48
CA PHE A 500 21.76 18.54 10.38
C PHE A 500 20.48 18.05 9.69
N ARG A 501 19.80 18.94 8.96
CA ARG A 501 18.60 18.58 8.21
C ARG A 501 18.88 17.49 7.19
N ALA A 502 19.95 17.60 6.39
CA ALA A 502 20.31 16.58 5.41
C ALA A 502 20.58 15.20 6.05
N ALA A 503 21.30 15.17 7.18
CA ALA A 503 21.52 13.94 7.94
C ALA A 503 20.23 13.37 8.56
N TYR A 504 19.35 14.24 9.06
CA TYR A 504 18.05 13.85 9.62
C TYR A 504 17.13 13.24 8.54
N CYS A 505 16.99 13.90 7.38
CA CYS A 505 16.24 13.38 6.24
C CYS A 505 16.81 12.03 5.77
N TYR A 506 18.13 11.92 5.63
CA TYR A 506 18.80 10.67 5.26
C TYR A 506 18.41 9.50 6.19
N MET A 507 18.30 9.73 7.50
CA MET A 507 17.89 8.68 8.45
C MET A 507 16.41 8.32 8.40
N LEU A 508 15.54 9.27 8.06
CA LEU A 508 14.10 9.03 7.96
C LEU A 508 13.72 8.16 6.75
N GLU A 509 14.53 8.22 5.67
CA GLU A 509 14.28 7.50 4.42
C GLU A 509 14.40 5.96 4.54
N ASP A 510 15.31 5.43 5.38
CA ASP A 510 15.48 3.98 5.55
C ASP A 510 15.80 3.62 7.02
N SER A 511 15.00 2.72 7.59
CA SER A 511 15.15 2.26 8.97
C SER A 511 16.50 1.57 9.25
N LYS A 512 17.19 1.04 8.23
CA LYS A 512 18.55 0.48 8.36
C LYS A 512 19.60 1.56 8.66
N ARG A 513 19.32 2.82 8.31
CA ARG A 513 20.21 3.96 8.58
C ARG A 513 20.19 4.40 10.04
N LYS A 514 19.34 3.80 10.89
CA LYS A 514 19.40 3.94 12.36
C LYS A 514 20.73 3.48 12.96
N ALA A 515 21.56 2.75 12.20
CA ALA A 515 22.95 2.47 12.57
C ALA A 515 23.80 3.75 12.71
N LEU A 516 23.44 4.82 11.99
CA LEU A 516 23.99 6.16 12.23
C LEU A 516 23.36 6.74 13.48
N ASN A 517 24.18 7.07 14.48
CA ASN A 517 23.71 7.81 15.65
C ASN A 517 23.70 9.31 15.34
N LEU A 518 22.53 9.97 15.42
CA LEU A 518 22.41 11.43 15.24
C LEU A 518 23.27 12.20 16.24
N ASP A 519 23.52 11.66 17.43
CA ASP A 519 24.36 12.33 18.43
C ASP A 519 25.77 12.61 17.90
N LEU A 520 26.31 11.71 17.07
CA LEU A 520 27.62 11.93 16.43
C LEU A 520 27.59 13.10 15.44
N ILE A 521 26.48 13.26 14.72
CA ILE A 521 26.26 14.40 13.81
C ILE A 521 26.09 15.69 14.62
N GLN A 522 25.36 15.63 15.75
CA GLN A 522 25.19 16.77 16.65
C GLN A 522 26.54 17.23 17.22
N GLU A 523 27.37 16.29 17.70
CA GLU A 523 28.70 16.57 18.24
C GLU A 523 29.61 17.18 17.17
N GLU A 524 29.66 16.61 15.96
CA GLU A 524 30.47 17.13 14.85
C GLU A 524 30.06 18.56 14.44
N LEU A 525 28.76 18.86 14.47
CA LEU A 525 28.23 20.18 14.13
C LEU A 525 28.20 21.18 15.30
N GLY A 526 28.53 20.74 16.52
CA GLY A 526 28.40 21.56 17.73
C GLY A 526 26.96 22.01 18.01
N ILE A 527 25.99 21.14 17.75
CA ILE A 527 24.55 21.36 17.98
C ILE A 527 24.16 20.80 19.33
N SER A 528 23.47 21.60 20.15
CA SER A 528 22.86 21.12 21.39
C SER A 528 21.54 20.39 21.13
N GLU A 529 21.12 19.48 22.03
CA GLU A 529 19.85 18.74 21.86
C GLU A 529 18.64 19.68 21.71
N LYS A 530 18.66 20.85 22.38
CA LYS A 530 17.62 21.86 22.23
C LYS A 530 17.55 22.42 20.79
N GLU A 531 18.70 22.71 20.19
CA GLU A 531 18.76 23.18 18.80
C GLU A 531 18.37 22.06 17.82
N ALA A 532 18.76 20.82 18.10
CA ALA A 532 18.34 19.66 17.31
C ALA A 532 16.82 19.48 17.32
N ASP A 533 16.17 19.64 18.48
CA ASP A 533 14.71 19.63 18.60
C ASP A 533 14.05 20.77 17.82
N GLU A 534 14.62 21.99 17.88
CA GLU A 534 14.15 23.13 17.08
C GLU A 534 14.25 22.83 15.58
N PHE A 535 15.35 22.24 15.10
CA PHE A 535 15.51 21.86 13.69
C PHE A 535 14.57 20.73 13.27
N ARG A 536 14.31 19.74 14.14
CA ARG A 536 13.31 18.68 13.89
C ARG A 536 11.91 19.27 13.75
N GLU A 537 11.54 20.24 14.59
CA GLU A 537 10.24 20.92 14.49
C GLU A 537 10.13 21.83 13.25
N GLN A 538 11.22 22.48 12.85
CA GLN A 538 11.28 23.23 11.59
C GLN A 538 11.08 22.29 10.38
N GLU A 539 11.71 21.11 10.37
CA GLU A 539 11.51 20.13 9.32
C GLU A 539 10.06 19.63 9.28
N LYS A 540 9.44 19.34 10.42
CA LYS A 540 7.99 19.03 10.49
C LYS A 540 7.13 20.19 10.00
N GLY A 541 7.52 21.43 10.27
CA GLY A 541 6.86 22.63 9.76
C GLY A 541 6.97 22.73 8.24
N PHE A 542 8.15 22.46 7.70
CA PHE A 542 8.42 22.44 6.26
C PHE A 542 7.63 21.33 5.56
N GLN A 543 7.62 20.11 6.08
CA GLN A 543 6.82 19.01 5.52
C GLN A 543 5.32 19.37 5.48
N ARG A 544 4.78 19.97 6.55
CA ARG A 544 3.38 20.46 6.57
C ARG A 544 3.12 21.59 5.57
N TYR A 545 4.09 22.47 5.33
CA TYR A 545 3.99 23.50 4.30
C TYR A 545 3.92 22.88 2.89
N VAL A 546 4.69 21.82 2.63
CA VAL A 546 4.73 21.13 1.33
C VAL A 546 3.48 20.24 1.11
N THR A 547 3.13 19.39 2.07
CA THR A 547 2.03 18.42 1.92
C THR A 547 0.67 19.02 2.20
N GLY A 548 0.62 20.10 2.99
CA GLY A 548 -0.62 20.64 3.51
C GLY A 548 -1.13 19.88 4.73
N ASN A 549 -2.40 20.14 5.05
CA ASN A 549 -3.13 19.47 6.15
C ASN A 549 -3.93 18.23 5.68
N ARG A 550 -3.57 17.64 4.54
CA ARG A 550 -4.23 16.45 3.99
C ARG A 550 -3.68 15.17 4.59
N LYS A 551 -4.54 14.15 4.67
CA LYS A 551 -4.15 12.81 5.12
C LYS A 551 -3.36 12.10 4.03
N SER A 552 -2.24 11.51 4.42
CA SER A 552 -1.51 10.57 3.57
C SER A 552 -2.37 9.36 3.24
N MET A 553 -2.04 8.66 2.15
CA MET A 553 -2.75 7.43 1.78
C MET A 553 -2.59 6.32 2.83
N THR A 554 -1.50 6.31 3.60
CA THR A 554 -1.32 5.40 4.73
C THR A 554 -2.33 5.72 5.85
N GLU A 555 -2.51 7.00 6.19
CA GLU A 555 -3.53 7.41 7.16
C GLU A 555 -4.95 7.13 6.66
N MET A 556 -5.21 7.33 5.36
CA MET A 556 -6.49 6.98 4.75
C MET A 556 -6.79 5.49 4.84
N ARG A 557 -5.79 4.63 4.61
CA ARG A 557 -5.91 3.18 4.77
C ARG A 557 -6.32 2.81 6.19
N ASP A 558 -5.66 3.40 7.18
CA ASP A 558 -5.95 3.15 8.58
C ASP A 558 -7.32 3.70 9.00
N LEU A 559 -7.80 4.79 8.38
CA LEU A 559 -9.15 5.32 8.61
C LEU A 559 -10.27 4.47 8.00
N ILE A 560 -10.04 3.88 6.82
CA ILE A 560 -11.02 2.97 6.20
C ILE A 560 -11.19 1.70 7.06
N GLY A 561 -10.11 1.27 7.73
CA GLY A 561 -10.22 0.39 8.90
C GLY A 561 -10.23 -1.12 8.62
N PHE A 562 -9.82 -1.56 7.42
CA PHE A 562 -9.65 -2.99 7.14
C PHE A 562 -8.46 -3.60 7.91
N ASP A 563 -8.65 -4.84 8.35
CA ASP A 563 -7.74 -5.51 9.27
C ASP A 563 -6.42 -5.93 8.61
N ARG A 564 -5.39 -5.99 9.44
CA ARG A 564 -4.07 -6.56 9.12
C ARG A 564 -3.81 -7.74 10.03
N ILE A 565 -3.91 -8.93 9.46
CA ILE A 565 -3.69 -10.15 10.21
C ILE A 565 -2.24 -10.55 10.02
N ASN A 566 -1.45 -10.57 11.10
CA ASN A 566 -0.14 -11.20 11.11
C ASN A 566 -0.32 -12.67 11.51
N PRO A 567 -0.17 -13.64 10.58
CA PRO A 567 -0.43 -15.04 10.90
C PRO A 567 0.52 -15.60 11.96
N VAL A 568 1.76 -15.10 12.05
CA VAL A 568 2.72 -15.55 13.08
C VAL A 568 2.24 -15.15 14.47
N ASP A 569 1.81 -13.89 14.64
CA ASP A 569 1.28 -13.40 15.91
C ASP A 569 0.00 -14.15 16.29
N TYR A 570 -0.84 -14.45 15.31
CA TYR A 570 -2.07 -15.22 15.51
C TYR A 570 -1.78 -16.66 15.96
N MET A 571 -0.86 -17.36 15.28
CA MET A 571 -0.45 -18.72 15.64
C MET A 571 0.16 -18.78 17.04
N GLN A 572 1.02 -17.82 17.41
CA GLN A 572 1.60 -17.74 18.76
C GLN A 572 0.54 -17.54 19.84
N LYS A 573 -0.46 -16.68 19.58
CA LYS A 573 -1.60 -16.50 20.49
C LYS A 573 -2.40 -17.78 20.65
N MET A 574 -2.69 -18.48 19.55
CA MET A 574 -3.45 -19.74 19.59
C MET A 574 -2.69 -20.85 20.33
N ALA A 575 -1.40 -21.04 20.06
CA ALA A 575 -0.56 -22.01 20.78
C ALA A 575 -0.51 -21.72 22.30
N THR A 576 -0.50 -20.44 22.69
CA THR A 576 -0.54 -20.05 24.11
C THR A 576 -1.88 -20.38 24.75
N LEU A 577 -2.99 -20.22 24.03
CA LEU A 577 -4.33 -20.57 24.51
C LEU A 577 -4.48 -22.08 24.65
N GLU A 578 -4.04 -22.86 23.66
CA GLU A 578 -4.04 -24.33 23.70
C GLU A 578 -3.24 -24.88 24.89
N HIS A 579 -2.04 -24.33 25.16
CA HIS A 579 -1.26 -24.74 26.32
C HIS A 579 -1.95 -24.41 27.65
N LYS A 580 -2.70 -23.30 27.73
CA LYS A 580 -3.43 -22.95 28.96
C LYS A 580 -4.60 -23.89 29.23
N SER A 581 -5.16 -24.54 28.21
CA SER A 581 -6.28 -25.49 28.33
C SER A 581 -5.87 -26.94 28.57
N TRP A 582 -4.58 -27.24 28.75
CA TRP A 582 -4.14 -28.61 29.06
C TRP A 582 -4.61 -29.05 30.45
N VAL A 583 -5.04 -30.31 30.52
CA VAL A 583 -5.48 -30.96 31.76
C VAL A 583 -4.31 -31.71 32.38
N GLN A 584 -3.94 -31.33 33.61
CA GLN A 584 -2.93 -32.04 34.39
C GLN A 584 -3.60 -32.95 35.41
N ILE A 585 -3.11 -34.17 35.55
CA ILE A 585 -3.66 -35.21 36.42
C ILE A 585 -2.63 -35.56 37.50
N TYR A 586 -3.09 -35.63 38.74
CA TYR A 586 -2.31 -36.02 39.90
C TYR A 586 -2.96 -37.20 40.59
N GLU A 587 -2.20 -38.27 40.81
CA GLU A 587 -2.66 -39.44 41.54
C GLU A 587 -2.10 -39.43 42.95
N ASN A 588 -2.94 -39.74 43.94
CA ASN A 588 -2.51 -39.92 45.32
C ASN A 588 -2.77 -41.37 45.76
N ARG A 589 -1.67 -42.04 46.10
CA ARG A 589 -1.62 -43.45 46.55
C ARG A 589 -1.36 -43.59 48.06
N GLY A 590 -1.44 -42.48 48.81
CA GLY A 590 -1.27 -42.43 50.27
C GLY A 590 -0.27 -41.38 50.78
N GLU A 591 0.49 -40.75 49.89
CA GLU A 591 1.54 -39.76 50.23
C GLU A 591 1.15 -38.31 49.88
N GLY A 592 -0.04 -38.09 49.31
CA GLY A 592 -0.50 -36.79 48.81
C GLY A 592 -0.28 -36.61 47.30
N PHE A 593 -0.55 -35.41 46.79
CA PHE A 593 -0.30 -35.05 45.39
C PHE A 593 1.13 -34.52 45.22
N SER A 594 1.83 -34.96 44.16
CA SER A 594 3.20 -34.53 43.83
C SER A 594 3.31 -34.11 42.37
N GLU A 595 4.06 -33.04 42.12
CA GLU A 595 4.42 -32.59 40.77
C GLU A 595 5.29 -33.60 40.04
N GLU A 596 6.14 -34.35 40.75
CA GLU A 596 7.05 -35.33 40.13
C GLU A 596 6.34 -36.53 39.52
N THR A 597 5.12 -36.82 39.99
CA THR A 597 4.30 -37.95 39.54
C THR A 597 3.09 -37.52 38.72
N ALA A 598 2.93 -36.21 38.47
CA ALA A 598 1.84 -35.67 37.67
C ALA A 598 2.06 -35.95 36.18
N TYR A 599 0.96 -36.08 35.43
CA TYR A 599 1.01 -36.28 33.98
C TYR A 599 -0.09 -35.52 33.25
N TRP A 600 0.12 -35.27 31.97
CA TRP A 600 -0.85 -34.62 31.11
C TRP A 600 -1.85 -35.65 30.58
N ALA A 601 -3.14 -35.29 30.56
CA ALA A 601 -4.16 -36.12 29.95
C ALA A 601 -3.86 -36.34 28.45
N THR A 602 -3.80 -37.60 28.02
CA THR A 602 -3.52 -37.97 26.63
C THR A 602 -4.78 -38.26 25.81
N ASP A 603 -5.87 -38.67 26.48
CA ASP A 603 -7.13 -39.08 25.86
C ASP A 603 -8.25 -38.07 26.18
N VAL A 604 -8.11 -36.85 25.63
CA VAL A 604 -9.11 -35.77 25.74
C VAL A 604 -9.81 -35.62 24.38
N MET A 605 -11.12 -35.88 24.34
CA MET A 605 -11.94 -35.54 23.18
C MET A 605 -12.46 -34.12 23.31
N GLU A 606 -12.26 -33.29 22.28
CA GLU A 606 -12.65 -31.87 22.26
C GLU A 606 -13.74 -31.63 21.20
N ASP A 607 -14.84 -30.99 21.60
CA ASP A 607 -15.88 -30.48 20.70
C ASP A 607 -16.32 -29.07 21.15
N GLY A 608 -15.76 -28.05 20.50
CA GLY A 608 -15.90 -26.65 20.94
C GLY A 608 -15.34 -26.45 22.36
N ASP A 609 -16.19 -25.97 23.27
CA ASP A 609 -15.84 -25.77 24.69
C ASP A 609 -16.05 -27.03 25.56
N ASN A 610 -16.61 -28.11 24.99
CA ASN A 610 -16.80 -29.37 25.70
C ASN A 610 -15.53 -30.22 25.68
N ARG A 611 -15.29 -30.91 26.79
CA ARG A 611 -14.20 -31.86 26.98
C ARG A 611 -14.76 -33.14 27.60
N ASN A 612 -14.34 -34.27 27.03
CA ASN A 612 -14.55 -35.59 27.61
C ASN A 612 -13.18 -36.23 27.84
N LEU A 613 -12.90 -36.57 29.09
CA LEU A 613 -11.64 -37.11 29.57
C LEU A 613 -11.85 -38.53 30.09
N LEU A 614 -11.12 -39.49 29.51
CA LEU A 614 -11.12 -40.89 29.95
C LEU A 614 -9.79 -41.22 30.64
N ILE A 615 -9.84 -41.63 31.91
CA ILE A 615 -8.68 -41.90 32.75
C ILE A 615 -8.71 -43.35 33.20
N ARG A 616 -7.59 -44.05 33.01
CA ARG A 616 -7.37 -45.37 33.62
C ARG A 616 -6.91 -45.21 35.05
N VAL A 617 -7.58 -45.84 35.99
CA VAL A 617 -7.34 -45.69 37.42
C VAL A 617 -6.84 -47.00 38.01
N ASP A 618 -5.59 -47.01 38.49
CA ASP A 618 -5.04 -48.20 39.14
C ASP A 618 -5.71 -48.48 40.49
N LYS A 619 -5.59 -49.73 40.97
CA LYS A 619 -6.28 -50.21 42.19
C LYS A 619 -5.78 -49.56 43.49
N ASP A 620 -4.56 -49.08 43.51
CA ASP A 620 -3.93 -48.42 44.66
C ASP A 620 -4.05 -46.89 44.63
N VAL A 621 -4.68 -46.31 43.59
CA VAL A 621 -5.04 -44.88 43.58
C VAL A 621 -6.22 -44.65 44.53
N LEU A 622 -6.01 -43.76 45.50
CA LEU A 622 -7.02 -43.41 46.50
C LEU A 622 -7.82 -42.17 46.10
N THR A 623 -7.15 -41.15 45.55
CA THR A 623 -7.76 -39.89 45.12
C THR A 623 -7.08 -39.42 43.84
N LEU A 624 -7.87 -38.80 42.95
CA LEU A 624 -7.39 -38.17 41.72
C LEU A 624 -7.65 -36.67 41.78
N ARG A 625 -6.65 -35.86 41.48
CA ARG A 625 -6.80 -34.42 41.26
C ARG A 625 -6.66 -34.13 39.77
N LEU A 626 -7.64 -33.41 39.24
CA LEU A 626 -7.72 -32.94 37.87
C LEU A 626 -7.60 -31.43 37.89
N ASP A 627 -6.58 -30.92 37.22
CA ASP A 627 -6.39 -29.50 37.03
C ASP A 627 -6.82 -29.18 35.60
N PRO A 628 -8.02 -28.59 35.43
CA PRO A 628 -8.66 -28.52 34.11
C PRO A 628 -8.03 -27.47 33.19
N ALA A 629 -7.15 -26.61 33.72
CA ALA A 629 -6.38 -25.61 32.98
C ALA A 629 -5.17 -25.13 33.80
N LEU A 630 -4.19 -24.49 33.15
CA LEU A 630 -3.02 -23.85 33.79
C LEU A 630 -3.25 -22.35 34.08
N SER A 631 -4.50 -21.94 34.13
CA SER A 631 -4.95 -20.57 34.36
C SER A 631 -6.34 -20.60 34.98
N GLY A 632 -6.81 -19.48 35.53
CA GLY A 632 -8.18 -19.40 36.00
C GLY A 632 -9.16 -19.63 34.86
N CYS A 633 -10.23 -20.35 35.19
CA CYS A 633 -11.20 -20.87 34.24
C CYS A 633 -12.57 -20.96 34.90
N MET A 634 -13.60 -21.12 34.07
CA MET A 634 -14.92 -21.56 34.49
C MET A 634 -15.13 -22.96 33.96
N VAL A 635 -15.60 -23.87 34.82
CA VAL A 635 -15.90 -25.25 34.46
C VAL A 635 -17.34 -25.55 34.81
N VAL A 636 -18.09 -26.10 33.86
CA VAL A 636 -19.41 -26.70 34.11
C VAL A 636 -19.25 -28.22 34.02
N LEU A 637 -19.27 -28.89 35.18
CA LEU A 637 -19.22 -30.35 35.23
C LEU A 637 -20.55 -30.92 34.71
N ARG A 638 -20.52 -31.59 33.56
CA ARG A 638 -21.69 -32.21 32.92
C ARG A 638 -21.93 -33.62 33.45
N GLY A 639 -20.86 -34.37 33.74
CA GLY A 639 -20.97 -35.72 34.30
C GLY A 639 -19.63 -36.27 34.77
N VAL A 640 -19.68 -37.17 35.76
CA VAL A 640 -18.55 -37.99 36.20
C VAL A 640 -19.05 -39.42 36.27
N ARG A 641 -18.41 -40.35 35.56
CA ARG A 641 -18.75 -41.78 35.56
C ARG A 641 -17.54 -42.61 35.94
N PHE A 642 -17.77 -43.63 36.77
CA PHE A 642 -16.77 -44.61 37.15
C PHE A 642 -17.27 -46.00 36.75
N ASN A 643 -16.55 -46.69 35.86
CA ASN A 643 -16.97 -47.96 35.25
C ASN A 643 -18.43 -47.90 34.72
N ASP A 644 -18.71 -46.90 33.88
CA ASP A 644 -20.03 -46.58 33.30
C ASP A 644 -21.16 -46.23 34.30
N GLN A 645 -20.85 -46.10 35.59
CA GLN A 645 -21.83 -45.72 36.62
C GLN A 645 -21.67 -44.26 37.03
N GLU A 646 -22.78 -43.53 37.08
CA GLU A 646 -22.80 -42.11 37.39
C GLU A 646 -22.45 -41.82 38.86
N VAL A 647 -21.46 -40.95 39.07
CA VAL A 647 -21.05 -40.47 40.39
C VAL A 647 -21.91 -39.26 40.76
N THR A 648 -22.60 -39.33 41.90
CA THR A 648 -23.43 -38.21 42.37
C THR A 648 -22.57 -36.98 42.64
N LEU A 649 -22.97 -35.81 42.12
CA LEU A 649 -22.30 -34.52 42.33
C LEU A 649 -23.00 -33.71 43.44
N GLY A 650 -22.24 -32.99 44.29
CA GLY A 650 -22.80 -32.11 45.31
C GLY A 650 -22.05 -32.09 46.66
N LYS A 651 -22.71 -31.54 47.69
CA LYS A 651 -22.09 -31.15 48.98
C LYS A 651 -21.56 -32.31 49.84
N ASP A 652 -21.97 -33.54 49.52
CA ASP A 652 -21.51 -34.79 50.15
C ASP A 652 -21.04 -35.81 49.08
N SER A 653 -20.58 -35.31 47.93
CA SER A 653 -20.12 -36.16 46.82
C SER A 653 -18.66 -36.59 46.95
N ALA A 654 -18.27 -37.58 46.15
CA ALA A 654 -16.87 -37.94 45.95
C ALA A 654 -16.06 -36.85 45.21
N VAL A 655 -16.69 -35.74 44.77
CA VAL A 655 -16.03 -34.67 44.01
C VAL A 655 -15.93 -33.42 44.87
N THR A 656 -14.71 -32.91 45.02
CA THR A 656 -14.39 -31.68 45.75
C THR A 656 -13.57 -30.76 44.86
N THR A 657 -13.59 -29.46 45.12
CA THR A 657 -12.89 -28.49 44.28
C THR A 657 -12.50 -27.24 45.07
N ASN A 658 -11.45 -26.54 44.63
CA ASN A 658 -11.11 -25.21 45.12
C ASN A 658 -11.88 -24.08 44.40
N GLY A 659 -12.72 -24.43 43.42
CA GLY A 659 -13.57 -23.50 42.68
C GLY A 659 -14.78 -23.00 43.49
N ILE A 660 -15.27 -21.83 43.12
CA ILE A 660 -16.44 -21.19 43.72
C ILE A 660 -17.67 -21.61 42.92
N GLN A 661 -18.62 -22.31 43.54
CA GLN A 661 -19.85 -22.72 42.86
C GLN A 661 -20.76 -21.51 42.57
N ILE A 662 -21.28 -21.45 41.34
CA ILE A 662 -22.18 -20.38 40.87
C ILE A 662 -23.51 -21.00 40.44
N GLY A 663 -24.61 -20.50 41.00
CA GLY A 663 -25.96 -20.94 40.61
C GLY A 663 -26.33 -22.34 41.13
N ALA A 664 -27.33 -22.95 40.50
CA ALA A 664 -27.85 -24.28 40.86
C ALA A 664 -27.21 -25.42 40.04
N GLU A 665 -26.46 -25.08 39.00
CA GLU A 665 -25.73 -26.05 38.16
C GLU A 665 -24.38 -26.41 38.81
N ASN A 666 -23.75 -27.50 38.35
CA ASN A 666 -22.40 -27.88 38.76
C ASN A 666 -21.33 -26.99 38.07
N ALA A 667 -21.54 -25.68 38.13
CA ALA A 667 -20.69 -24.66 37.53
C ALA A 667 -19.77 -24.05 38.60
N TYR A 668 -18.47 -24.05 38.31
CA TYR A 668 -17.42 -23.63 39.23
C TYR A 668 -16.52 -22.59 38.56
N ILE A 669 -16.25 -21.50 39.27
CA ILE A 669 -15.28 -20.49 38.85
C ILE A 669 -14.00 -20.66 39.65
N PHE A 670 -12.90 -20.80 38.92
CA PHE A 670 -11.54 -20.84 39.44
C PHE A 670 -10.85 -19.51 39.15
N THR A 671 -10.60 -18.74 40.20
CA THR A 671 -9.97 -17.41 40.09
C THR A 671 -8.45 -17.44 40.31
N THR A 672 -7.88 -18.63 40.50
CA THR A 672 -6.44 -18.86 40.70
C THR A 672 -5.82 -19.48 39.46
N LYS A 673 -4.49 -19.47 39.37
CA LYS A 673 -3.73 -20.15 38.32
C LYS A 673 -3.55 -21.66 38.56
N ASP A 674 -4.24 -22.20 39.57
CA ASP A 674 -4.13 -23.59 40.01
C ASP A 674 -5.55 -24.13 40.28
N PRO A 675 -6.40 -24.27 39.25
CA PRO A 675 -7.73 -24.83 39.40
C PRO A 675 -7.61 -26.32 39.75
N ASN A 676 -8.39 -26.79 40.73
CA ASN A 676 -8.34 -28.17 41.19
C ASN A 676 -9.75 -28.75 41.33
N ILE A 677 -9.95 -29.93 40.74
CA ILE A 677 -11.10 -30.81 40.98
C ILE A 677 -10.56 -32.16 41.49
N THR A 678 -10.85 -32.50 42.73
CA THR A 678 -10.40 -33.75 43.37
C THR A 678 -11.55 -34.75 43.48
N ILE A 679 -11.30 -36.00 43.07
CA ILE A 679 -12.24 -37.12 43.05
C ILE A 679 -11.74 -38.21 44.02
N ASP A 680 -12.59 -38.59 44.98
CA ASP A 680 -12.35 -39.63 45.99
C ASP A 680 -12.68 -41.03 45.45
N ILE A 681 -11.67 -41.67 44.85
CA ILE A 681 -11.79 -42.99 44.23
C ILE A 681 -12.02 -44.08 45.30
N ASP A 682 -11.35 -44.00 46.45
CA ASP A 682 -11.56 -44.94 47.56
C ASP A 682 -12.98 -44.81 48.14
N GLY A 683 -13.51 -43.58 48.23
CA GLY A 683 -14.91 -43.31 48.56
C GLY A 683 -15.88 -43.95 47.56
N ILE A 684 -15.64 -43.81 46.26
CA ILE A 684 -16.47 -44.42 45.20
C ILE A 684 -16.46 -45.94 45.29
N ARG A 685 -15.28 -46.56 45.44
CA ARG A 685 -15.17 -48.03 45.59
C ARG A 685 -15.92 -48.54 46.83
N ARG A 686 -15.78 -47.86 47.98
CA ARG A 686 -16.50 -48.22 49.22
C ARG A 686 -18.02 -48.04 49.13
N ALA A 687 -18.51 -47.18 48.24
CA ALA A 687 -19.94 -46.99 47.99
C ALA A 687 -20.59 -48.12 47.18
N GLY A 688 -19.83 -49.15 46.77
CA GLY A 688 -20.36 -50.37 46.15
C GLY A 688 -20.42 -50.34 44.62
N PHE A 689 -19.69 -49.40 43.98
CA PHE A 689 -19.48 -49.39 42.53
C PHE A 689 -18.71 -50.67 42.11
N GLN A 690 -19.03 -51.23 40.94
CA GLN A 690 -18.41 -52.48 40.50
C GLN A 690 -16.94 -52.28 40.19
N GLU A 691 -16.06 -53.04 40.86
CA GLU A 691 -14.64 -53.10 40.51
C GLU A 691 -14.45 -53.93 39.24
N GLU A 692 -13.80 -53.35 38.24
CA GLU A 692 -13.43 -54.05 37.00
C GLU A 692 -11.94 -54.45 37.00
N GLU A 693 -11.49 -55.20 35.98
CA GLU A 693 -10.07 -55.56 35.82
C GLU A 693 -9.20 -54.31 35.58
N ILE A 694 -9.77 -53.27 34.95
CA ILE A 694 -9.21 -51.93 34.79
C ILE A 694 -10.31 -50.94 35.15
N ASP A 695 -10.11 -50.10 36.17
CA ASP A 695 -11.10 -49.08 36.49
C ASP A 695 -10.94 -47.89 35.53
N LEU A 696 -12.07 -47.38 35.01
CA LEU A 696 -12.15 -46.24 34.10
C LEU A 696 -12.96 -45.13 34.73
N LEU A 697 -12.38 -43.94 34.77
CA LEU A 697 -13.04 -42.70 35.17
C LEU A 697 -13.25 -41.85 33.92
N GLU A 698 -14.51 -41.55 33.61
CA GLU A 698 -14.91 -40.61 32.57
C GLU A 698 -15.36 -39.29 33.21
N VAL A 699 -14.83 -38.17 32.73
CA VAL A 699 -15.23 -36.83 33.18
C VAL A 699 -15.63 -35.99 31.97
N GLU A 700 -16.87 -35.50 32.00
CA GLU A 700 -17.45 -34.62 30.99
C GLU A 700 -17.62 -33.23 31.58
N TRP A 701 -17.02 -32.23 30.95
CA TRP A 701 -17.17 -30.84 31.36
C TRP A 701 -17.15 -29.87 30.19
N GLU A 702 -17.67 -28.67 30.41
CA GLU A 702 -17.48 -27.50 29.56
C GLU A 702 -16.50 -26.56 30.25
N ILE A 703 -15.51 -26.03 29.52
CA ILE A 703 -14.49 -25.14 30.07
C ILE A 703 -14.32 -23.86 29.26
N SER A 704 -14.19 -22.74 29.95
CA SER A 704 -13.76 -21.46 29.35
C SER A 704 -12.64 -20.82 30.17
N LEU A 705 -11.55 -20.43 29.52
CA LEU A 705 -10.46 -19.71 30.17
C LEU A 705 -10.87 -18.28 30.49
N LEU A 706 -10.51 -17.81 31.69
CA LEU A 706 -10.79 -16.45 32.13
C LEU A 706 -9.60 -15.53 31.85
N GLY A 707 -9.87 -14.33 31.33
CA GLY A 707 -8.85 -13.29 31.22
C GLY A 707 -8.41 -12.76 32.58
N ASP A 708 -7.19 -12.25 32.69
CA ASP A 708 -6.60 -11.80 33.96
C ASP A 708 -7.49 -10.78 34.70
N THR A 709 -8.03 -9.78 33.99
CA THR A 709 -8.94 -8.78 34.58
C THR A 709 -10.24 -9.40 35.09
N MET A 710 -10.79 -10.41 34.40
CA MET A 710 -12.00 -11.10 34.87
C MET A 710 -11.70 -11.90 36.14
N MET A 711 -10.54 -12.57 36.20
CA MET A 711 -10.10 -13.27 37.41
C MET A 711 -9.99 -12.33 38.60
N GLU A 712 -9.39 -11.15 38.43
CA GLU A 712 -9.26 -10.14 39.49
C GLU A 712 -10.63 -9.67 40.00
N ILE A 713 -11.54 -9.31 39.08
CA ILE A 713 -12.90 -8.85 39.43
C ILE A 713 -13.66 -9.94 40.19
N LEU A 714 -13.65 -11.18 39.68
CA LEU A 714 -14.35 -12.30 40.30
C LEU A 714 -13.72 -12.67 41.65
N ALA A 715 -12.40 -12.64 41.77
CA ALA A 715 -11.70 -12.89 43.02
C ALA A 715 -12.09 -11.88 44.10
N GLU A 716 -12.31 -10.61 43.74
CA GLU A 716 -12.80 -9.58 44.68
C GLU A 716 -14.26 -9.77 45.07
N GLN A 717 -15.12 -10.06 44.11
CA GLN A 717 -16.57 -10.21 44.32
C GLN A 717 -16.91 -11.39 45.23
N TYR A 718 -16.15 -12.49 45.12
CA TYR A 718 -16.40 -13.73 45.86
C TYR A 718 -15.45 -13.96 47.04
N LYS A 719 -14.73 -12.94 47.54
CA LYS A 719 -13.92 -13.06 48.78
C LYS A 719 -14.80 -13.56 49.94
N PRO A 720 -14.39 -14.61 50.68
CA PRO A 720 -15.13 -15.07 51.84
C PRO A 720 -15.20 -13.95 52.88
N LYS A 721 -16.41 -13.45 53.19
CA LYS A 721 -16.62 -12.48 54.26
C LYS A 721 -16.11 -13.08 55.57
N ARG A 722 -15.02 -12.55 56.14
CA ARG A 722 -14.58 -12.87 57.51
C ARG A 722 -15.75 -12.64 58.46
N ARG A 723 -16.37 -13.72 58.95
CA ARG A 723 -17.27 -13.67 60.10
C ARG A 723 -16.43 -13.29 61.31
N PHE A 724 -16.46 -12.02 61.69
CA PHE A 724 -16.06 -11.62 63.04
C PHE A 724 -17.08 -12.21 64.01
N TRP A 725 -16.69 -13.27 64.71
CA TRP A 725 -17.37 -13.72 65.92
C TRP A 725 -17.22 -12.61 66.98
N ARG A 726 -18.32 -12.18 67.59
CA ARG A 726 -18.32 -11.41 68.84
C ARG A 726 -18.43 -12.35 70.02
#